data_AF-A0A3D3H1N3-F1
#
_entry.id   AF-A0A3D3H1N3-F1
#
_cell.length_a   1.000
_cell.length_b   1.000
_cell.length_c   1.000
_cell.angle_alpha   90.00
_cell.angle_beta   90.00
_cell.angle_gamma   90.00
#
_symmetry.space_group_name_H-M   'P 1'
#
loop_
_entity.id
_entity.type
_entity.pdbx_description
1 polymer ?
#
loop_
_entity_poly.entity_id
_entity_poly.type
_entity_poly.pdbx_seq_one_letter_code
_entity_poly.pdbx_strand_id
1 'polypeptide(L)'
;MLVNNDYIAYTAKWETSSRPGSDDTWVWKVNCDGTAQGTAPLLSLPNAKDPVSLKVNGWPSDFVVASPSSAAPDSFTVNVINSAELSDTAKLTSDFVSLIQTAKQADTSSLIINSDVLENITTDKGASLGIIAVKEALSAALATTATSNISVNDINALSDDAKGWTQAQNLILSTLAPNATFGWSLSIGDFAYATHSGKSSVWNAASKATADLLDKFALYQGASKADFIAFTKASTSASLTSDQWHNALQYVKQVTDFVQAPAILSSVPTAQATTYFMGNTAGESNIRKAAHNNIFAILFDTDSASLTSKIASYQSIKVPLYYVGVSSDVTPLTSIASLNSDLSGIETVMDSQVFLYETPASAWVPSTIYKWADFLTGLNSMHNVGVAGDKFWLVDSTVDDATNAKYAKVAIAAFLSQSMQETIRFDACDENNWSEVKYGAAVDYPMTASCGQLGQKYADYGTHPVSGKDHAYSCPRDNRMEQTAKTHAKWYGAPAPIFTTPDAVLAEQGLLVNGKVGRWTNAGHCNTVPTAIDTSKQVFERDECKQYVGQKAGSFIWDGSDESVEGCGWWGRGVIQTTGRQNFGTLNHFVGRSHVDPDTIGTTIDGTTVAAAPDSPLYADLDLCSNPGLICSSEEHKEIKWIAGLFFWVSSVQAYDNEGGPYAGWNYYAELKKYVDEGMTGTAFVDAVSGIVNRGCPDDHCPVSGEVHAIDERRANFKLVLQKLGLNPQ
;
A
#
# COMPACT_ATOMS: atom_id res chain seq x y z
N MET A 1 -4.70 -1.34 -38.17
CA MET A 1 -4.45 -1.72 -36.77
C MET A 1 -3.95 -0.46 -36.09
N LEU A 2 -4.53 -0.10 -34.96
CA LEU A 2 -4.25 1.14 -34.23
C LEU A 2 -3.78 0.78 -32.83
N VAL A 3 -2.75 1.46 -32.33
CA VAL A 3 -2.19 1.22 -30.99
C VAL A 3 -2.68 2.30 -30.05
N ASN A 4 -3.19 1.92 -28.89
CA ASN A 4 -3.66 2.86 -27.88
C ASN A 4 -2.52 3.31 -26.94
N ASN A 5 -2.84 4.18 -25.98
CA ASN A 5 -1.87 4.66 -24.99
C ASN A 5 -1.34 3.57 -24.05
N ASP A 6 -1.97 2.39 -23.98
CA ASP A 6 -1.53 1.25 -23.17
C ASP A 6 -0.55 0.35 -23.95
N TYR A 7 -0.12 0.76 -25.15
CA TYR A 7 0.71 -0.05 -26.05
C TYR A 7 0.02 -1.35 -26.49
N ILE A 8 -1.31 -1.31 -26.62
CA ILE A 8 -2.14 -2.43 -27.07
C ILE A 8 -2.65 -2.14 -28.48
N ALA A 9 -2.52 -3.12 -29.37
CA ALA A 9 -2.98 -3.04 -30.74
C ALA A 9 -4.43 -3.51 -30.87
N TYR A 10 -5.26 -2.68 -31.50
CA TYR A 10 -6.65 -2.96 -31.82
C TYR A 10 -6.92 -2.89 -33.33
N THR A 11 -7.98 -3.60 -33.74
CA THR A 11 -8.60 -3.42 -35.06
C THR A 11 -10.07 -3.09 -34.86
N ALA A 12 -10.58 -2.08 -35.56
CA ALA A 12 -12.00 -1.76 -35.53
C ALA A 12 -12.82 -2.91 -36.17
N LYS A 13 -13.95 -3.27 -35.56
CA LYS A 13 -14.91 -4.26 -36.09
C LYS A 13 -15.65 -3.71 -37.31
N TRP A 14 -15.94 -2.42 -37.31
CA TRP A 14 -16.55 -1.62 -38.38
C TRP A 14 -16.07 -0.17 -38.26
N GLU A 15 -16.53 0.72 -39.15
CA GLU A 15 -16.16 2.14 -39.11
C GLU A 15 -16.58 2.78 -37.77
N THR A 16 -15.61 3.34 -37.05
CA THR A 16 -15.79 3.96 -35.74
C THR A 16 -14.88 5.18 -35.62
N SER A 17 -15.34 6.20 -34.92
CA SER A 17 -14.58 7.39 -34.56
C SER A 17 -14.09 7.37 -33.11
N SER A 18 -14.40 6.32 -32.35
CA SER A 18 -13.98 6.20 -30.95
C SER A 18 -12.50 5.88 -30.81
N ARG A 19 -11.95 6.00 -29.60
CA ARG A 19 -10.53 5.75 -29.35
C ARG A 19 -10.26 4.23 -29.39
N PRO A 20 -9.13 3.76 -29.96
CA PRO A 20 -8.79 2.33 -29.96
C PRO A 20 -8.93 1.66 -28.58
N GLY A 21 -9.84 0.70 -28.49
CA GLY A 21 -10.13 -0.06 -27.27
C GLY A 21 -11.07 0.61 -26.28
N SER A 22 -11.70 1.75 -26.61
CA SER A 22 -12.58 2.46 -25.67
C SER A 22 -14.01 1.90 -25.57
N ASP A 23 -14.41 1.04 -26.50
CA ASP A 23 -15.76 0.48 -26.57
C ASP A 23 -15.78 -0.85 -27.35
N ASP A 24 -16.98 -1.40 -27.53
CA ASP A 24 -17.22 -2.66 -28.21
C ASP A 24 -17.00 -2.61 -29.72
N THR A 25 -16.72 -1.45 -30.32
CA THR A 25 -16.41 -1.33 -31.75
C THR A 25 -14.98 -1.80 -32.06
N TRP A 26 -14.16 -2.08 -31.05
CA TRP A 26 -12.77 -2.52 -31.20
C TRP A 26 -12.57 -4.01 -30.90
N VAL A 27 -11.59 -4.61 -31.57
CA VAL A 27 -11.07 -5.96 -31.28
C VAL A 27 -9.63 -5.85 -30.84
N TRP A 28 -9.34 -6.21 -29.59
CA TRP A 28 -7.99 -6.39 -29.08
C TRP A 28 -7.27 -7.46 -29.91
N LYS A 29 -6.08 -7.13 -30.42
CA LYS A 29 -5.21 -8.07 -31.17
C LYS A 29 -4.04 -8.58 -30.36
N VAL A 30 -3.23 -7.69 -29.80
CA VAL A 30 -2.01 -8.07 -29.08
C VAL A 30 -1.53 -6.94 -28.17
N ASN A 31 -0.85 -7.28 -27.08
CA ASN A 31 -0.02 -6.31 -26.36
C ASN A 31 1.29 -6.18 -27.12
N CYS A 32 1.66 -4.97 -27.53
CA CYS A 32 2.80 -4.76 -28.42
C CYS A 32 4.16 -5.11 -27.77
N ASP A 33 4.19 -5.37 -26.46
CA ASP A 33 5.33 -5.87 -25.69
C ASP A 33 5.41 -7.42 -25.62
N GLY A 34 4.44 -8.14 -26.18
CA GLY A 34 4.40 -9.60 -26.19
C GLY A 34 3.75 -10.25 -24.96
N THR A 35 3.24 -9.48 -24.00
CA THR A 35 2.45 -10.00 -22.88
C THR A 35 1.12 -10.62 -23.36
N ALA A 36 0.57 -11.54 -22.56
CA ALA A 36 -0.64 -12.27 -22.94
C ALA A 36 -1.86 -11.33 -23.00
N GLN A 37 -2.73 -11.54 -24.00
CA GLN A 37 -3.98 -10.80 -24.12
C GLN A 37 -4.83 -10.92 -22.85
N GLY A 38 -5.37 -9.80 -22.38
CA GLY A 38 -6.19 -9.73 -21.15
C GLY A 38 -5.38 -9.66 -19.86
N THR A 39 -4.05 -9.61 -19.93
CA THR A 39 -3.16 -9.30 -18.81
C THR A 39 -2.56 -7.91 -18.96
N ALA A 40 -2.05 -7.34 -17.87
CA ALA A 40 -1.40 -6.04 -17.86
C ALA A 40 -0.19 -6.01 -18.82
N PRO A 41 -0.13 -5.05 -19.75
CA PRO A 41 1.09 -4.78 -20.53
C PRO A 41 2.28 -4.48 -19.60
N LEU A 42 3.50 -4.74 -20.08
CA LEU A 42 4.76 -4.45 -19.37
C LEU A 42 4.83 -2.97 -18.99
N LEU A 43 4.49 -2.04 -19.89
CA LEU A 43 4.50 -0.58 -19.64
C LEU A 43 3.15 -0.03 -19.15
N SER A 44 2.40 -0.83 -18.38
CA SER A 44 1.17 -0.39 -17.74
C SER A 44 1.43 0.44 -16.49
N LEU A 45 0.43 1.22 -16.06
CA LEU A 45 0.49 1.95 -14.80
C LEU A 45 0.74 0.95 -13.65
N PRO A 46 1.79 1.13 -12.83
CA PRO A 46 2.05 0.24 -11.72
C PRO A 46 0.89 0.21 -10.72
N ASN A 47 0.51 -1.00 -10.33
CA ASN A 47 -0.41 -1.26 -9.22
C ASN A 47 0.30 -2.15 -8.20
N ALA A 48 1.29 -1.58 -7.53
CA ALA A 48 2.17 -2.30 -6.61
C ALA A 48 1.37 -2.88 -5.44
N LYS A 49 1.57 -4.17 -5.18
CA LYS A 49 0.90 -4.89 -4.07
C LYS A 49 1.44 -4.50 -2.70
N ASP A 50 2.72 -4.14 -2.68
CA ASP A 50 3.52 -3.77 -1.52
C ASP A 50 4.30 -2.48 -1.84
N PRO A 51 4.58 -1.62 -0.86
CA PRO A 51 5.42 -0.43 -1.06
C PRO A 51 6.85 -0.80 -1.49
N VAL A 52 7.52 0.10 -2.20
CA VAL A 52 8.96 -0.05 -2.46
C VAL A 52 9.72 0.06 -1.13
N SER A 53 10.67 -0.85 -0.90
CA SER A 53 11.53 -0.78 0.27
C SER A 53 12.33 0.53 0.27
N LEU A 54 12.23 1.29 1.36
CA LEU A 54 12.94 2.57 1.55
C LEU A 54 14.27 2.39 2.29
N LYS A 55 14.73 1.15 2.42
CA LYS A 55 16.01 0.83 3.04
C LYS A 55 17.14 1.06 2.04
N VAL A 56 17.97 2.05 2.32
CA VAL A 56 19.19 2.35 1.55
C VAL A 56 20.40 2.21 2.46
N ASN A 57 21.46 1.55 1.99
CA ASN A 57 22.66 1.34 2.80
C ASN A 57 23.27 2.69 3.22
N GLY A 58 23.66 2.81 4.49
CA GLY A 58 24.17 4.06 5.06
C GLY A 58 23.10 5.07 5.51
N TRP A 59 21.81 4.83 5.21
CA TRP A 59 20.70 5.69 5.63
C TRP A 59 19.94 5.11 6.84
N PRO A 60 19.41 5.96 7.74
CA PRO A 60 18.68 5.50 8.91
C PRO A 60 17.31 4.90 8.54
N SER A 61 16.64 4.31 9.53
CA SER A 61 15.27 3.81 9.41
C SER A 61 14.19 4.88 9.44
N ASP A 62 14.57 6.13 9.68
CA ASP A 62 13.68 7.29 9.69
C ASP A 62 13.89 8.14 8.44
N PHE A 63 12.83 8.82 8.01
CA PHE A 63 12.89 9.75 6.90
C PHE A 63 13.88 10.88 7.22
N VAL A 64 14.81 11.16 6.31
CA VAL A 64 15.81 12.22 6.51
C VAL A 64 15.37 13.50 5.83
N VAL A 65 15.39 14.61 6.58
CA VAL A 65 15.27 15.95 6.01
C VAL A 65 16.51 16.74 6.37
N ALA A 66 17.17 17.30 5.36
CA ALA A 66 18.41 18.03 5.55
C ALA A 66 18.54 19.27 4.67
N SER A 67 19.20 20.30 5.20
CA SER A 67 19.81 21.41 4.47
C SER A 67 21.34 21.22 4.38
N PRO A 68 22.07 22.01 3.58
CA PRO A 68 23.51 21.84 3.39
C PRO A 68 24.36 21.85 4.67
N SER A 69 23.93 22.57 5.71
CA SER A 69 24.64 22.64 6.99
C SER A 69 24.16 21.64 8.06
N SER A 70 23.06 20.91 7.81
CA SER A 70 22.47 19.99 8.77
C SER A 70 23.03 18.56 8.64
N ALA A 71 22.87 17.74 9.67
CA ALA A 71 23.34 16.36 9.66
C ALA A 71 22.50 15.49 8.72
N ALA A 72 23.18 14.79 7.80
CA ALA A 72 22.65 13.74 6.94
C ALA A 72 23.76 12.73 6.62
N PRO A 73 23.43 11.51 6.16
CA PRO A 73 24.42 10.64 5.54
C PRO A 73 25.16 11.35 4.40
N ASP A 74 26.48 11.12 4.32
CA ASP A 74 27.33 11.78 3.34
C ASP A 74 26.84 11.47 1.92
N SER A 75 26.51 12.53 1.17
CA SER A 75 26.04 12.44 -0.20
C SER A 75 26.68 13.51 -1.06
N PHE A 76 26.99 13.18 -2.31
CA PHE A 76 27.59 14.13 -3.24
C PHE A 76 27.20 13.86 -4.69
N THR A 77 27.05 14.95 -5.43
CA THR A 77 26.72 14.92 -6.85
C THR A 77 27.98 14.74 -7.69
N VAL A 78 27.97 13.75 -8.57
CA VAL A 78 28.99 13.51 -9.57
C VAL A 78 28.43 13.93 -10.92
N ASN A 79 28.95 15.03 -11.46
CA ASN A 79 28.61 15.47 -12.81
C ASN A 79 29.37 14.62 -13.81
N VAL A 80 28.65 13.81 -14.58
CA VAL A 80 29.22 13.05 -15.69
C VAL A 80 28.93 13.77 -17.00
N ILE A 81 29.61 13.35 -18.06
CA ILE A 81 29.53 13.95 -19.40
C ILE A 81 28.08 14.16 -19.88
N ASN A 82 27.85 15.31 -20.52
CA ASN A 82 26.57 15.68 -21.10
C ASN A 82 26.45 15.26 -22.57
N SER A 83 25.22 15.23 -23.06
CA SER A 83 24.83 14.76 -24.40
C SER A 83 25.61 15.40 -25.55
N ALA A 84 25.92 16.70 -25.46
CA ALA A 84 26.67 17.43 -26.48
C ALA A 84 28.11 16.92 -26.69
N GLU A 85 28.70 16.27 -25.69
CA GLU A 85 30.11 15.87 -25.69
C GLU A 85 30.29 14.35 -25.75
N LEU A 86 29.22 13.56 -25.67
CA LEU A 86 29.26 12.09 -25.63
C LEU A 86 29.95 11.43 -26.84
N SER A 87 29.94 12.08 -28.00
CA SER A 87 30.58 11.57 -29.22
C SER A 87 32.10 11.81 -29.26
N ASP A 88 32.64 12.63 -28.35
CA ASP A 88 34.08 12.88 -28.24
C ASP A 88 34.72 11.83 -27.32
N THR A 89 35.36 10.82 -27.92
CA THR A 89 35.99 9.70 -27.20
C THR A 89 37.04 10.17 -26.18
N ALA A 90 37.74 11.28 -26.43
CA ALA A 90 38.76 11.78 -25.50
C ALA A 90 38.11 12.39 -24.25
N LYS A 91 37.04 13.17 -24.43
CA LYS A 91 36.25 13.70 -23.31
C LYS A 91 35.56 12.58 -22.54
N LEU A 92 34.97 11.61 -23.24
CA LEU A 92 34.35 10.44 -22.62
C LEU A 92 35.37 9.62 -21.79
N THR A 93 36.58 9.45 -22.30
CA THR A 93 37.67 8.79 -21.54
C THR A 93 38.01 9.57 -20.27
N SER A 94 38.13 10.90 -20.38
CA SER A 94 38.42 11.77 -19.23
C SER A 94 37.31 11.74 -18.18
N ASP A 95 36.05 11.65 -18.61
CA ASP A 95 34.89 11.49 -17.73
C ASP A 95 34.97 10.17 -16.95
N PHE A 96 35.21 9.04 -17.64
CA PHE A 96 35.39 7.75 -16.96
C PHE A 96 36.59 7.73 -16.01
N VAL A 97 37.72 8.38 -16.37
CA VAL A 97 38.86 8.54 -15.45
C VAL A 97 38.43 9.25 -14.17
N SER A 98 37.64 10.32 -14.30
CA SER A 98 37.14 11.10 -13.17
C SER A 98 36.18 10.28 -12.30
N LEU A 99 35.25 9.54 -12.91
CA LEU A 99 34.35 8.66 -12.14
C LEU A 99 35.11 7.55 -11.41
N ILE A 100 36.08 6.90 -12.06
CA ILE A 100 36.90 5.84 -11.43
C ILE A 100 37.63 6.39 -10.20
N GLN A 101 38.19 7.59 -10.28
CA GLN A 101 38.87 8.23 -9.15
C GLN A 101 37.91 8.57 -8.02
N THR A 102 36.72 9.07 -8.35
CA THR A 102 35.65 9.33 -7.37
C THR A 102 35.19 8.05 -6.69
N ALA A 103 34.95 6.98 -7.45
CA ALA A 103 34.50 5.69 -6.92
C ALA A 103 35.49 5.12 -5.90
N LYS A 104 36.80 5.21 -6.18
CA LYS A 104 37.85 4.78 -5.25
C LYS A 104 37.88 5.54 -3.92
N GLN A 105 37.22 6.70 -3.84
CA GLN A 105 37.18 7.57 -2.67
C GLN A 105 35.81 7.63 -2.01
N ALA A 106 34.80 6.95 -2.56
CA ALA A 106 33.41 7.11 -2.13
C ALA A 106 33.07 6.46 -0.78
N ASP A 107 33.89 5.52 -0.31
CA ASP A 107 33.70 4.80 0.97
C ASP A 107 32.26 4.30 1.18
N THR A 108 31.51 4.86 2.15
CA THR A 108 30.10 4.53 2.44
C THR A 108 29.12 5.61 2.00
N SER A 109 29.57 6.60 1.22
CA SER A 109 28.75 7.74 0.82
C SER A 109 27.73 7.40 -0.27
N SER A 110 26.76 8.30 -0.47
CA SER A 110 25.74 8.20 -1.53
C SER A 110 26.08 9.11 -2.71
N LEU A 111 26.28 8.52 -3.89
CA LEU A 111 26.66 9.21 -5.12
C LEU A 111 25.43 9.53 -5.97
N ILE A 112 25.26 10.80 -6.37
CA ILE A 112 24.19 11.21 -7.29
C ILE A 112 24.80 11.49 -8.66
N ILE A 113 24.56 10.62 -9.64
CA ILE A 113 25.05 10.79 -11.01
C ILE A 113 24.16 11.82 -11.70
N ASN A 114 24.77 12.93 -12.14
CA ASN A 114 24.06 14.04 -12.78
C ASN A 114 24.56 14.26 -14.21
N SER A 115 23.63 14.32 -15.17
CA SER A 115 23.87 14.56 -16.59
C SER A 115 22.56 14.89 -17.30
N ASP A 116 22.60 15.69 -18.36
CA ASP A 116 21.43 16.03 -19.20
C ASP A 116 21.00 14.88 -20.14
N VAL A 117 21.79 13.80 -20.20
CA VAL A 117 21.65 12.76 -21.21
C VAL A 117 20.31 12.03 -21.10
N LEU A 118 19.94 11.54 -19.91
CA LEU A 118 18.70 10.79 -19.72
C LEU A 118 17.46 11.62 -20.09
N GLU A 119 17.47 12.90 -19.72
CA GLU A 119 16.39 13.83 -20.02
C GLU A 119 16.26 14.06 -21.53
N ASN A 120 17.39 14.32 -22.20
CA ASN A 120 17.41 14.59 -23.64
C ASN A 120 17.00 13.38 -24.50
N ILE A 121 17.15 12.16 -23.98
CA ILE A 121 16.86 10.92 -24.73
C ILE A 121 15.63 10.16 -24.25
N THR A 122 14.85 10.71 -23.32
CA THR A 122 13.66 10.01 -22.77
C THR A 122 12.68 9.57 -23.86
N THR A 123 12.51 10.36 -24.92
CA THR A 123 11.58 10.05 -26.00
C THR A 123 12.13 8.98 -26.97
N ASP A 124 13.39 9.08 -27.37
CA ASP A 124 13.98 8.29 -28.47
C ASP A 124 14.94 7.18 -28.01
N LYS A 125 15.20 7.10 -26.69
CA LYS A 125 16.04 6.09 -26.03
C LYS A 125 17.47 6.05 -26.59
N GLY A 126 17.99 7.23 -26.93
CA GLY A 126 19.39 7.42 -27.35
C GLY A 126 19.62 7.24 -28.84
N ALA A 127 18.56 7.03 -29.63
CA ALA A 127 18.68 6.89 -31.08
C ALA A 127 19.32 8.13 -31.74
N SER A 128 19.04 9.34 -31.24
CA SER A 128 19.64 10.60 -31.71
C SER A 128 21.12 10.75 -31.39
N LEU A 129 21.63 10.08 -30.34
CA LEU A 129 23.04 10.14 -29.96
C LEU A 129 23.93 9.28 -30.87
N GLY A 130 23.34 8.26 -31.50
CA GLY A 130 24.08 7.36 -32.39
C GLY A 130 25.10 6.50 -31.63
N ILE A 131 26.28 6.33 -32.22
CA ILE A 131 27.35 5.48 -31.67
C ILE A 131 28.12 6.26 -30.61
N ILE A 132 28.35 5.65 -29.46
CA ILE A 132 29.18 6.18 -28.37
C ILE A 132 30.29 5.16 -28.11
N ALA A 133 31.56 5.55 -28.23
CA ALA A 133 32.70 4.63 -28.13
C ALA A 133 33.03 4.23 -26.67
N VAL A 134 32.05 3.63 -25.98
CA VAL A 134 32.08 3.28 -24.56
C VAL A 134 33.22 2.31 -24.25
N LYS A 135 33.36 1.23 -25.03
CA LYS A 135 34.34 0.17 -24.76
C LYS A 135 35.76 0.68 -24.87
N GLU A 136 36.02 1.47 -25.91
CA GLU A 136 37.32 2.08 -26.15
C GLU A 136 37.67 3.05 -25.01
N ALA A 137 36.76 3.97 -24.71
CA ALA A 137 36.99 5.00 -23.69
C ALA A 137 37.16 4.40 -22.28
N LEU A 138 36.34 3.42 -21.90
CA LEU A 138 36.44 2.77 -20.60
C LEU A 138 37.75 1.99 -20.46
N SER A 139 38.16 1.25 -21.50
CA SER A 139 39.42 0.51 -21.50
C SER A 139 40.62 1.46 -21.34
N ALA A 140 40.61 2.60 -22.04
CA ALA A 140 41.64 3.62 -21.90
C ALA A 140 41.66 4.28 -20.51
N ALA A 141 40.48 4.51 -19.92
CA ALA A 141 40.35 5.07 -18.57
C ALA A 141 40.87 4.11 -17.49
N LEU A 142 40.58 2.81 -17.60
CA LEU A 142 41.10 1.78 -16.69
C LEU A 142 42.62 1.67 -16.76
N ALA A 143 43.20 1.72 -17.97
CA ALA A 143 44.64 1.74 -18.15
C ALA A 143 45.28 3.00 -17.53
N THR A 144 44.69 4.17 -17.78
CA THR A 144 45.16 5.47 -17.27
C THR A 144 45.16 5.52 -15.73
N THR A 145 44.17 4.90 -15.11
CA THR A 145 44.00 4.89 -13.63
C THR A 145 44.62 3.67 -12.94
N ALA A 146 45.30 2.81 -13.69
CA ALA A 146 45.85 1.54 -13.23
C ALA A 146 44.82 0.68 -12.46
N THR A 147 43.61 0.56 -13.01
CA THR A 147 42.48 -0.15 -12.39
C THR A 147 42.26 -1.51 -13.07
N SER A 148 42.25 -2.60 -12.31
CA SER A 148 42.12 -3.97 -12.84
C SER A 148 40.91 -4.75 -12.31
N ASN A 149 40.06 -4.13 -11.48
CA ASN A 149 38.90 -4.79 -10.86
C ASN A 149 37.75 -5.03 -11.86
N ILE A 150 37.64 -4.20 -12.89
CA ILE A 150 36.66 -4.38 -13.97
C ILE A 150 37.30 -5.24 -15.06
N SER A 151 36.70 -6.38 -15.38
CA SER A 151 37.29 -7.32 -16.32
C SER A 151 37.02 -6.93 -17.78
N VAL A 152 37.87 -7.43 -18.69
CA VAL A 152 37.64 -7.29 -20.14
C VAL A 152 36.32 -7.90 -20.58
N ASN A 153 35.84 -8.96 -19.90
CA ASN A 153 34.55 -9.56 -20.20
C ASN A 153 33.39 -8.62 -19.85
N ASP A 154 33.49 -7.90 -18.72
CA ASP A 154 32.47 -6.93 -18.32
C ASP A 154 32.40 -5.77 -19.33
N ILE A 155 33.55 -5.28 -19.80
CA ILE A 155 33.61 -4.25 -20.85
C ILE A 155 33.01 -4.77 -22.16
N ASN A 156 33.34 -6.00 -22.56
CA ASN A 156 32.82 -6.59 -23.79
C ASN A 156 31.31 -6.80 -23.78
N ALA A 157 30.72 -6.99 -22.59
CA ALA A 157 29.27 -7.13 -22.40
C ALA A 157 28.49 -5.82 -22.56
N LEU A 158 29.15 -4.66 -22.48
CA LEU A 158 28.53 -3.36 -22.75
C LEU A 158 28.22 -3.19 -24.25
N SER A 159 27.43 -2.16 -24.59
CA SER A 159 27.20 -1.69 -25.97
C SER A 159 27.94 -0.37 -26.23
N ASP A 160 28.14 -0.01 -27.50
CA ASP A 160 28.72 1.28 -27.90
C ASP A 160 27.61 2.27 -28.28
N ASP A 161 26.74 2.55 -27.30
CA ASP A 161 25.58 3.44 -27.40
C ASP A 161 25.21 4.03 -26.01
N ALA A 162 24.10 4.75 -25.93
CA ALA A 162 23.66 5.40 -24.68
C ALA A 162 23.38 4.41 -23.55
N LYS A 163 22.88 3.20 -23.89
CA LYS A 163 22.67 2.14 -22.91
C LYS A 163 24.01 1.65 -22.35
N GLY A 164 24.97 1.38 -23.21
CA GLY A 164 26.29 0.95 -22.76
C GLY A 164 27.01 2.01 -21.94
N TRP A 165 26.84 3.29 -22.27
CA TRP A 165 27.40 4.41 -21.51
C TRP A 165 26.84 4.44 -20.09
N THR A 166 25.52 4.40 -19.93
CA THR A 166 24.89 4.38 -18.60
C THR A 166 25.28 3.13 -17.80
N GLN A 167 25.30 1.96 -18.46
CA GLN A 167 25.74 0.71 -17.83
C GLN A 167 27.21 0.74 -17.42
N ALA A 168 28.08 1.44 -18.15
CA ALA A 168 29.48 1.63 -17.78
C ALA A 168 29.62 2.41 -16.46
N GLN A 169 28.84 3.49 -16.27
CA GLN A 169 28.85 4.27 -15.02
C GLN A 169 28.43 3.38 -13.83
N ASN A 170 27.34 2.64 -13.99
CA ASN A 170 26.84 1.66 -13.02
C ASN A 170 27.89 0.58 -12.68
N LEU A 171 28.56 0.03 -13.70
CA LEU A 171 29.61 -0.97 -13.53
C LEU A 171 30.80 -0.42 -12.74
N ILE A 172 31.24 0.81 -13.04
CA ILE A 172 32.33 1.47 -12.32
C ILE A 172 31.98 1.61 -10.84
N LEU A 173 30.81 2.15 -10.51
CA LEU A 173 30.43 2.41 -9.12
C LEU A 173 30.20 1.11 -8.34
N SER A 174 29.43 0.18 -8.88
CA SER A 174 29.17 -1.11 -8.23
C SER A 174 30.43 -1.95 -7.99
N THR A 175 31.42 -1.87 -8.89
CA THR A 175 32.66 -2.66 -8.77
C THR A 175 33.69 -2.00 -7.86
N LEU A 176 33.86 -0.67 -7.96
CA LEU A 176 34.94 0.04 -7.27
C LEU A 176 34.50 0.64 -5.93
N ALA A 177 33.21 0.83 -5.70
CA ALA A 177 32.64 1.39 -4.48
C ALA A 177 31.49 0.52 -3.92
N PRO A 178 31.72 -0.78 -3.61
CA PRO A 178 30.65 -1.70 -3.24
C PRO A 178 29.95 -1.39 -1.90
N ASN A 179 30.54 -0.52 -1.07
CA ASN A 179 29.95 -0.05 0.19
C ASN A 179 29.21 1.28 0.05
N ALA A 180 29.45 2.01 -1.04
CA ALA A 180 28.73 3.23 -1.37
C ALA A 180 27.37 2.85 -1.98
N THR A 181 26.45 3.81 -1.99
CA THR A 181 25.23 3.70 -2.79
C THR A 181 25.25 4.72 -3.90
N PHE A 182 24.54 4.48 -4.99
CA PHE A 182 24.46 5.45 -6.08
C PHE A 182 23.11 5.48 -6.77
N GLY A 183 22.79 6.63 -7.35
CA GLY A 183 21.54 6.87 -8.05
C GLY A 183 21.65 7.85 -9.20
N TRP A 184 20.73 7.74 -10.16
CA TRP A 184 20.66 8.66 -11.30
C TRP A 184 19.76 9.85 -10.98
N SER A 185 20.22 11.04 -11.38
CA SER A 185 19.45 12.28 -11.31
C SER A 185 18.42 12.35 -12.45
N LEU A 186 17.19 12.75 -12.12
CA LEU A 186 16.11 13.09 -13.04
C LEU A 186 15.41 14.36 -12.58
N SER A 187 15.02 15.25 -13.48
CA SER A 187 14.23 16.43 -13.11
C SER A 187 12.72 16.16 -13.06
N ILE A 188 12.06 16.82 -12.10
CA ILE A 188 10.61 17.02 -12.11
C ILE A 188 10.33 18.12 -13.15
N GLY A 189 9.91 17.69 -14.34
CA GLY A 189 9.67 18.57 -15.48
C GLY A 189 8.33 19.32 -15.46
N ASP A 190 8.03 19.98 -16.59
CA ASP A 190 6.89 20.91 -16.72
C ASP A 190 5.50 20.25 -16.59
N PHE A 191 5.42 18.92 -16.76
CA PHE A 191 4.17 18.18 -16.56
C PHE A 191 3.57 18.46 -15.18
N ALA A 192 4.40 18.68 -14.16
CA ALA A 192 3.94 18.92 -12.79
C ALA A 192 3.04 20.16 -12.68
N TYR A 193 3.20 21.15 -13.57
CA TYR A 193 2.40 22.38 -13.57
C TYR A 193 1.02 22.22 -14.22
N ALA A 194 0.81 21.15 -15.00
CA ALA A 194 -0.45 20.88 -15.68
C ALA A 194 -1.52 20.33 -14.72
N THR A 195 -2.78 20.43 -15.14
CA THR A 195 -3.88 19.75 -14.46
C THR A 195 -3.96 18.30 -14.94
N HIS A 196 -4.05 17.37 -14.00
CA HIS A 196 -4.21 15.95 -14.26
C HIS A 196 -5.50 15.46 -13.62
N SER A 197 -6.25 14.61 -14.34
CA SER A 197 -7.50 14.01 -13.83
C SER A 197 -7.25 13.02 -12.69
N GLY A 198 -6.13 12.29 -12.76
CA GLY A 198 -5.72 11.26 -11.81
C GLY A 198 -4.41 10.58 -12.19
N LYS A 199 -4.13 9.42 -11.59
CA LYS A 199 -2.87 8.67 -11.73
C LYS A 199 -2.53 8.36 -13.19
N SER A 200 -3.50 7.89 -13.97
CA SER A 200 -3.30 7.55 -15.38
C SER A 200 -2.93 8.76 -16.24
N SER A 201 -3.41 9.96 -15.90
CA SER A 201 -3.07 11.19 -16.63
C SER A 201 -1.59 11.58 -16.41
N VAL A 202 -1.10 11.48 -15.16
CA VAL A 202 0.33 11.70 -14.85
C VAL A 202 1.21 10.64 -15.54
N TRP A 203 0.78 9.37 -15.50
CA TRP A 203 1.49 8.26 -16.14
C TRP A 203 1.72 8.51 -17.62
N ASN A 204 0.65 8.85 -18.34
CA ASN A 204 0.69 9.10 -19.77
C ASN A 204 1.48 10.36 -20.14
N ALA A 205 1.47 11.38 -19.26
CA ALA A 205 2.16 12.64 -19.52
C ALA A 205 3.67 12.57 -19.30
N ALA A 206 4.16 11.79 -18.32
CA ALA A 206 5.58 11.79 -17.95
C ALA A 206 6.14 10.44 -17.50
N SER A 207 5.47 9.76 -16.55
CA SER A 207 6.05 8.60 -15.86
C SER A 207 6.33 7.44 -16.80
N LYS A 208 5.44 7.17 -17.76
CA LYS A 208 5.58 6.05 -18.70
C LYS A 208 6.84 6.15 -19.55
N ALA A 209 7.14 7.34 -20.07
CA ALA A 209 8.31 7.54 -20.92
C ALA A 209 9.61 7.41 -20.12
N THR A 210 9.61 7.92 -18.89
CA THR A 210 10.75 7.76 -17.96
C THR A 210 10.95 6.29 -17.60
N ALA A 211 9.89 5.58 -17.18
CA ALA A 211 9.93 4.16 -16.84
C ALA A 211 10.46 3.30 -18.00
N ASP A 212 9.96 3.53 -19.23
CA ASP A 212 10.41 2.84 -20.44
C ASP A 212 11.91 3.07 -20.72
N LEU A 213 12.41 4.30 -20.51
CA LEU A 213 13.84 4.60 -20.65
C LEU A 213 14.68 3.81 -19.64
N LEU A 214 14.34 3.91 -18.35
CA LEU A 214 15.12 3.30 -17.27
C LEU A 214 15.16 1.77 -17.38
N ASP A 215 14.05 1.14 -17.79
CA ASP A 215 13.94 -0.29 -18.01
C ASP A 215 14.73 -0.76 -19.24
N LYS A 216 14.60 -0.07 -20.38
CA LYS A 216 15.38 -0.41 -21.59
C LYS A 216 16.88 -0.36 -21.33
N PHE A 217 17.32 0.57 -20.49
CA PHE A 217 18.73 0.74 -20.14
C PHE A 217 19.16 -0.19 -19.00
N ALA A 218 18.20 -0.87 -18.35
CA ALA A 218 18.41 -1.78 -17.23
C ALA A 218 19.18 -1.13 -16.06
N LEU A 219 18.92 0.15 -15.77
CA LEU A 219 19.68 0.92 -14.76
C LEU A 219 19.44 0.45 -13.32
N TYR A 220 18.27 -0.13 -13.07
CA TYR A 220 17.85 -0.61 -11.74
C TYR A 220 17.68 -2.14 -11.70
N GLN A 221 18.29 -2.85 -12.66
CA GLN A 221 18.21 -4.30 -12.79
C GLN A 221 19.60 -4.93 -12.92
N GLY A 222 19.71 -6.20 -12.56
CA GLY A 222 20.97 -6.95 -12.64
C GLY A 222 21.96 -6.65 -11.49
N ALA A 223 23.19 -7.12 -11.65
CA ALA A 223 24.21 -7.09 -10.59
C ALA A 223 24.80 -5.69 -10.33
N SER A 224 24.84 -4.84 -11.35
CA SER A 224 25.35 -3.45 -11.28
C SER A 224 24.21 -2.43 -11.25
N LYS A 225 23.07 -2.76 -10.64
CA LYS A 225 21.95 -1.83 -10.55
C LYS A 225 22.30 -0.62 -9.68
N ALA A 226 21.70 0.53 -9.98
CA ALA A 226 21.66 1.67 -9.08
C ALA A 226 20.74 1.38 -7.87
N ASP A 227 21.00 2.06 -6.76
CA ASP A 227 20.32 1.83 -5.47
C ASP A 227 19.09 2.71 -5.29
N PHE A 228 19.10 3.92 -5.86
CA PHE A 228 18.00 4.87 -5.73
C PHE A 228 17.91 5.82 -6.94
N ILE A 229 16.80 6.56 -7.04
CA ILE A 229 16.62 7.66 -8.01
C ILE A 229 16.71 9.00 -7.29
N ALA A 230 17.47 9.96 -7.82
CA ALA A 230 17.50 11.32 -7.31
C ALA A 230 16.61 12.24 -8.16
N PHE A 231 15.47 12.68 -7.61
CA PHE A 231 14.62 13.64 -8.29
C PHE A 231 14.98 15.07 -7.89
N THR A 232 15.14 15.95 -8.87
CA THR A 232 15.47 17.36 -8.64
C THR A 232 14.32 18.28 -9.08
N LYS A 233 14.24 19.46 -8.48
CA LYS A 233 13.31 20.52 -8.88
C LYS A 233 14.11 21.80 -9.14
N ALA A 234 14.06 22.30 -10.37
CA ALA A 234 14.83 23.50 -10.74
C ALA A 234 14.39 24.73 -9.94
N SER A 235 15.33 25.43 -9.29
CA SER A 235 15.07 26.69 -8.57
C SER A 235 14.70 27.86 -9.49
N THR A 236 15.02 27.75 -10.78
CA THR A 236 14.67 28.73 -11.82
C THR A 236 13.22 28.63 -12.30
N SER A 237 12.57 27.48 -12.09
CA SER A 237 11.17 27.28 -12.42
C SER A 237 10.27 27.77 -11.27
N ALA A 238 8.99 28.04 -11.57
CA ALA A 238 8.05 28.58 -10.58
C ALA A 238 7.84 27.61 -9.39
N SER A 239 7.45 28.15 -8.23
CA SER A 239 7.04 27.31 -7.11
C SER A 239 5.83 26.46 -7.48
N LEU A 240 5.80 25.20 -7.07
CA LEU A 240 4.65 24.33 -7.24
C LEU A 240 3.59 24.64 -6.17
N THR A 241 2.33 24.63 -6.57
CA THR A 241 1.20 24.58 -5.63
C THR A 241 1.09 23.20 -4.97
N SER A 242 0.21 23.04 -3.97
CA SER A 242 -0.03 21.73 -3.35
C SER A 242 -0.48 20.67 -4.36
N ASP A 243 -1.27 21.07 -5.37
CA ASP A 243 -1.78 20.17 -6.41
C ASP A 243 -0.68 19.77 -7.38
N GLN A 244 0.18 20.72 -7.73
CA GLN A 244 1.32 20.46 -8.60
C GLN A 244 2.40 19.61 -7.91
N TRP A 245 2.59 19.78 -6.60
CA TRP A 245 3.41 18.85 -5.81
C TRP A 245 2.80 17.46 -5.75
N HIS A 246 1.48 17.32 -5.68
CA HIS A 246 0.85 16.01 -5.76
C HIS A 246 1.16 15.33 -7.11
N ASN A 247 1.07 16.06 -8.23
CA ASN A 247 1.46 15.52 -9.55
C ASN A 247 2.94 15.09 -9.58
N ALA A 248 3.82 15.92 -9.03
CA ALA A 248 5.25 15.62 -8.95
C ALA A 248 5.54 14.36 -8.12
N LEU A 249 4.93 14.24 -6.94
CA LEU A 249 5.09 13.06 -6.08
C LEU A 249 4.47 11.82 -6.70
N GLN A 250 3.34 11.94 -7.40
CA GLN A 250 2.72 10.84 -8.14
C GLN A 250 3.62 10.33 -9.28
N TYR A 251 4.34 11.23 -9.97
CA TYR A 251 5.36 10.86 -10.95
C TYR A 251 6.52 10.09 -10.31
N VAL A 252 7.08 10.62 -9.20
CA VAL A 252 8.14 9.94 -8.44
C VAL A 252 7.68 8.53 -8.04
N LYS A 253 6.48 8.41 -7.46
CA LYS A 253 5.91 7.13 -7.05
C LYS A 253 5.75 6.16 -8.22
N GLN A 254 5.20 6.61 -9.34
CA GLN A 254 4.98 5.75 -10.50
C GLN A 254 6.28 5.25 -11.14
N VAL A 255 7.30 6.10 -11.24
CA VAL A 255 8.60 5.69 -11.79
C VAL A 255 9.28 4.70 -10.84
N THR A 256 9.27 4.98 -9.54
CA THR A 256 9.89 4.13 -8.51
C THR A 256 9.16 2.80 -8.31
N ASP A 257 7.82 2.77 -8.32
CA ASP A 257 7.01 1.54 -8.31
C ASP A 257 7.27 0.68 -9.56
N PHE A 258 7.61 1.30 -10.69
CA PHE A 258 7.92 0.56 -11.91
C PHE A 258 9.30 -0.11 -11.85
N VAL A 259 10.33 0.66 -11.47
CA VAL A 259 11.73 0.15 -11.44
C VAL A 259 12.10 -0.53 -10.13
N GLN A 260 11.21 -0.51 -9.13
CA GLN A 260 11.39 -1.10 -7.80
C GLN A 260 12.63 -0.59 -7.06
N ALA A 261 12.84 0.74 -7.11
CA ALA A 261 13.94 1.42 -6.42
C ALA A 261 13.41 2.67 -5.67
N PRO A 262 13.89 2.95 -4.45
CA PRO A 262 13.46 4.12 -3.68
C PRO A 262 14.02 5.42 -4.28
N ALA A 263 13.50 6.56 -3.82
CA ALA A 263 13.88 7.88 -4.29
C ALA A 263 14.39 8.81 -3.19
N ILE A 264 15.23 9.76 -3.60
CA ILE A 264 15.57 10.95 -2.82
C ILE A 264 15.12 12.17 -3.60
N LEU A 265 14.56 13.17 -2.91
CA LEU A 265 14.43 14.50 -3.49
C LEU A 265 15.72 15.26 -3.21
N SER A 266 16.52 15.49 -4.25
CA SER A 266 17.83 16.13 -4.16
C SER A 266 17.78 17.58 -4.64
N SER A 267 18.55 18.45 -4.00
CA SER A 267 18.67 19.87 -4.35
C SER A 267 17.31 20.58 -4.45
N VAL A 268 16.40 20.32 -3.49
CA VAL A 268 15.06 20.89 -3.48
C VAL A 268 15.12 22.39 -3.14
N PRO A 269 14.50 23.30 -3.93
CA PRO A 269 14.57 24.72 -3.67
C PRO A 269 13.93 25.12 -2.33
N THR A 270 14.76 25.56 -1.39
CA THR A 270 14.38 25.88 -0.02
C THR A 270 13.27 26.92 0.02
N ALA A 271 13.41 27.99 -0.77
CA ALA A 271 12.45 29.07 -0.84
C ALA A 271 11.08 28.65 -1.41
N GLN A 272 11.01 27.55 -2.18
CA GLN A 272 9.78 27.10 -2.84
C GLN A 272 9.09 25.97 -2.06
N ALA A 273 9.85 25.11 -1.40
CA ALA A 273 9.33 23.81 -0.94
C ALA A 273 9.29 23.65 0.59
N THR A 274 9.96 24.52 1.36
CA THR A 274 10.03 24.39 2.83
C THR A 274 8.64 24.34 3.46
N THR A 275 7.72 25.24 3.07
CA THR A 275 6.37 25.27 3.63
C THR A 275 5.55 24.04 3.24
N TYR A 276 5.71 23.53 2.02
CA TYR A 276 4.99 22.33 1.58
C TYR A 276 5.43 21.09 2.36
N PHE A 277 6.73 20.78 2.40
CA PHE A 277 7.19 19.55 3.05
C PHE A 277 7.18 19.63 4.57
N MET A 278 7.60 20.76 5.14
CA MET A 278 7.76 20.89 6.59
C MET A 278 6.52 21.43 7.29
N GLY A 279 5.51 21.93 6.57
CA GLY A 279 4.31 22.55 7.15
C GLY A 279 4.62 23.87 7.89
N ASN A 280 3.60 24.60 8.34
CA ASN A 280 3.81 25.66 9.35
C ASN A 280 3.80 25.08 10.76
N THR A 281 3.06 23.99 10.97
CA THR A 281 3.05 23.15 12.16
C THR A 281 3.50 21.73 11.81
N ALA A 282 3.76 20.90 12.83
CA ALA A 282 4.11 19.50 12.63
C ALA A 282 3.02 18.71 11.89
N GLY A 283 1.75 18.91 12.27
CA GLY A 283 0.60 18.27 11.61
C GLY A 283 0.35 18.69 10.17
N GLU A 284 0.88 19.84 9.72
CA GLU A 284 0.79 20.31 8.33
C GLU A 284 1.87 19.71 7.41
N SER A 285 2.86 19.01 7.96
CA SER A 285 3.96 18.44 7.19
C SER A 285 3.50 17.40 6.14
N ASN A 286 4.13 17.42 4.96
CA ASN A 286 3.93 16.41 3.92
C ASN A 286 5.07 15.37 3.87
N ILE A 287 5.90 15.23 4.91
CA ILE A 287 6.97 14.22 4.97
C ILE A 287 6.41 12.80 4.87
N ARG A 288 5.33 12.48 5.60
CA ARG A 288 4.65 11.17 5.49
C ARG A 288 4.20 10.88 4.05
N LYS A 289 3.64 11.89 3.37
CA LYS A 289 3.22 11.77 1.96
C LYS A 289 4.43 11.55 1.05
N ALA A 290 5.57 12.21 1.29
CA ALA A 290 6.79 11.93 0.56
C ALA A 290 7.23 10.47 0.74
N ALA A 291 7.22 9.96 1.98
CA ALA A 291 7.52 8.56 2.29
C ALA A 291 6.57 7.58 1.58
N HIS A 292 5.27 7.88 1.52
CA HIS A 292 4.29 7.10 0.75
C HIS A 292 4.58 7.09 -0.76
N ASN A 293 5.19 8.16 -1.28
CA ASN A 293 5.62 8.28 -2.68
C ASN A 293 7.06 7.79 -2.90
N ASN A 294 7.45 6.78 -2.13
CA ASN A 294 8.73 6.07 -2.20
C ASN A 294 9.98 6.93 -1.95
N ILE A 295 9.84 8.07 -1.29
CA ILE A 295 10.97 8.95 -0.96
C ILE A 295 11.50 8.59 0.42
N PHE A 296 12.82 8.40 0.58
CA PHE A 296 13.43 8.17 1.89
C PHE A 296 14.09 9.42 2.48
N ALA A 297 14.38 10.43 1.65
CA ALA A 297 15.01 11.67 2.09
C ALA A 297 14.68 12.89 1.22
N ILE A 298 14.76 14.08 1.84
CA ILE A 298 14.70 15.38 1.18
C ILE A 298 15.95 16.19 1.54
N LEU A 299 16.74 16.53 0.51
CA LEU A 299 17.89 17.40 0.62
C LEU A 299 17.59 18.75 -0.02
N PHE A 300 17.53 19.80 0.81
CA PHE A 300 17.31 21.16 0.38
C PHE A 300 18.58 21.81 -0.16
N ASP A 301 18.42 22.73 -1.12
CA ASP A 301 19.53 23.35 -1.85
C ASP A 301 20.32 24.41 -1.05
N THR A 302 19.70 25.02 -0.05
CA THR A 302 20.22 26.17 0.68
C THR A 302 19.79 26.14 2.14
N ASP A 303 20.60 26.75 3.01
CA ASP A 303 20.21 26.94 4.40
C ASP A 303 19.25 28.12 4.54
N SER A 304 18.33 28.03 5.50
CA SER A 304 17.58 29.18 5.99
C SER A 304 17.26 29.01 7.48
N ALA A 305 17.10 30.10 8.21
CA ALA A 305 16.74 30.04 9.63
C ALA A 305 15.40 29.31 9.84
N SER A 306 14.44 29.53 8.94
CA SER A 306 13.13 28.86 8.95
C SER A 306 13.27 27.35 8.77
N LEU A 307 13.97 26.91 7.72
CA LEU A 307 14.21 25.49 7.47
C LEU A 307 14.98 24.83 8.62
N THR A 308 16.02 25.49 9.13
CA THR A 308 16.83 24.99 10.26
C THR A 308 15.97 24.72 11.49
N SER A 309 15.06 25.65 11.81
CA SER A 309 14.16 25.52 12.95
C SER A 309 13.16 24.38 12.76
N LYS A 310 12.65 24.20 11.54
CA LYS A 310 11.74 23.10 11.20
C LYS A 310 12.43 21.75 11.19
N ILE A 311 13.67 21.65 10.70
CA ILE A 311 14.47 20.42 10.77
C ILE A 311 14.74 20.05 12.23
N ALA A 312 15.05 21.03 13.09
CA ALA A 312 15.25 20.79 14.52
C ALA A 312 13.97 20.27 15.19
N SER A 313 12.81 20.87 14.89
CA SER A 313 11.51 20.38 15.37
C SER A 313 11.20 18.98 14.87
N TYR A 314 11.55 18.67 13.61
CA TYR A 314 11.31 17.36 13.02
C TYR A 314 12.09 16.23 13.72
N GLN A 315 13.24 16.52 14.34
CA GLN A 315 14.05 15.48 15.00
C GLN A 315 13.31 14.78 16.16
N SER A 316 12.28 15.38 16.75
CA SER A 316 11.47 14.77 17.82
C SER A 316 10.21 14.07 17.33
N ILE A 317 9.91 14.12 16.02
CA ILE A 317 8.66 13.62 15.42
C ILE A 317 8.92 12.89 14.10
N LYS A 318 10.02 12.13 14.08
CA LYS A 318 10.50 11.48 12.86
C LYS A 318 9.47 10.52 12.29
N VAL A 319 9.41 10.46 10.96
CA VAL A 319 8.58 9.48 10.24
C VAL A 319 9.41 8.21 10.06
N PRO A 320 9.01 7.07 10.66
CA PRO A 320 9.70 5.81 10.45
C PRO A 320 9.41 5.30 9.03
N LEU A 321 10.42 4.69 8.40
CA LEU A 321 10.36 4.17 7.03
C LEU A 321 10.16 2.66 6.98
N TYR A 322 10.69 1.94 7.96
CA TYR A 322 10.61 0.49 8.11
C TYR A 322 10.86 0.07 9.56
N TYR A 323 10.38 -1.11 9.94
CA TYR A 323 10.50 -1.65 11.30
C TYR A 323 11.97 -1.95 11.67
N VAL A 324 12.35 -1.59 12.90
CA VAL A 324 13.66 -1.88 13.49
C VAL A 324 13.44 -2.57 14.83
N GLY A 325 13.53 -3.89 14.82
CA GLY A 325 13.40 -4.72 16.01
C GLY A 325 13.72 -6.18 15.71
N VAL A 326 13.60 -7.03 16.73
CA VAL A 326 13.76 -8.47 16.56
C VAL A 326 12.55 -8.98 15.78
N SER A 327 12.76 -9.66 14.65
CA SER A 327 11.66 -10.26 13.88
C SER A 327 10.84 -11.18 14.80
N SER A 328 9.52 -11.03 14.74
CA SER A 328 8.56 -11.86 15.49
C SER A 328 8.72 -13.35 15.16
N ASP A 329 9.24 -13.70 13.97
CA ASP A 329 9.48 -15.08 13.52
C ASP A 329 10.54 -15.83 14.34
N VAL A 330 11.34 -15.13 15.15
CA VAL A 330 12.39 -15.73 15.97
C VAL A 330 11.88 -16.12 17.37
N THR A 331 10.73 -15.57 17.80
CA THR A 331 10.18 -15.82 19.14
C THR A 331 8.97 -16.75 19.04
N PRO A 332 8.93 -17.86 19.81
CA PRO A 332 7.74 -18.70 19.88
C PRO A 332 6.52 -17.91 20.34
N LEU A 333 5.33 -18.26 19.82
CA LEU A 333 4.07 -17.58 20.13
C LEU A 333 3.82 -17.46 21.63
N THR A 334 4.08 -18.51 22.40
CA THR A 334 4.02 -18.50 23.87
C THR A 334 5.26 -19.13 24.49
N SER A 335 5.45 -18.98 25.79
CA SER A 335 6.46 -19.74 26.55
C SER A 335 6.16 -21.24 26.64
N ILE A 336 4.94 -21.68 26.28
CA ILE A 336 4.47 -23.06 26.45
C ILE A 336 4.73 -23.84 25.15
N ALA A 337 5.82 -24.62 25.13
CA ALA A 337 6.26 -25.34 23.94
C ALA A 337 5.21 -26.32 23.37
N SER A 338 4.46 -27.02 24.24
CA SER A 338 3.39 -27.93 23.80
C SER A 338 2.25 -27.19 23.12
N LEU A 339 1.84 -26.01 23.62
CA LEU A 339 0.81 -25.19 22.98
C LEU A 339 1.26 -24.70 21.60
N ASN A 340 2.52 -24.25 21.47
CA ASN A 340 3.05 -23.83 20.17
C ASN A 340 3.09 -24.99 19.17
N SER A 341 3.47 -26.19 19.62
CA SER A 341 3.46 -27.41 18.80
C SER A 341 2.04 -27.84 18.41
N ASP A 342 1.08 -27.74 19.33
CA ASP A 342 -0.34 -28.02 19.05
C ASP A 342 -0.88 -27.07 17.98
N LEU A 343 -0.65 -25.76 18.14
CA LEU A 343 -1.17 -24.74 17.23
C LEU A 343 -0.53 -24.85 15.84
N SER A 344 0.78 -25.05 15.74
CA SER A 344 1.43 -25.27 14.44
C SER A 344 1.01 -26.60 13.79
N GLY A 345 0.81 -27.65 14.58
CA GLY A 345 0.48 -28.99 14.09
C GLY A 345 -0.93 -29.15 13.49
N ILE A 346 -1.84 -28.19 13.71
CA ILE A 346 -3.23 -28.27 13.23
C ILE A 346 -3.51 -27.43 11.97
N GLU A 347 -2.48 -26.89 11.31
CA GLU A 347 -2.63 -26.04 10.12
C GLU A 347 -3.57 -26.62 9.07
N THR A 348 -3.34 -27.88 8.67
CA THR A 348 -4.21 -28.55 7.69
C THR A 348 -5.64 -28.70 8.19
N VAL A 349 -5.86 -28.94 9.48
CA VAL A 349 -7.20 -29.06 10.06
C VAL A 349 -7.93 -27.71 10.03
N MET A 350 -7.25 -26.64 10.42
CA MET A 350 -7.81 -25.29 10.42
C MET A 350 -8.17 -24.85 8.99
N ASP A 351 -7.24 -25.00 8.05
CA ASP A 351 -7.44 -24.57 6.65
C ASP A 351 -8.51 -25.41 5.92
N SER A 352 -8.66 -26.70 6.25
CA SER A 352 -9.59 -27.60 5.54
C SER A 352 -10.93 -27.83 6.22
N GLN A 353 -11.10 -27.40 7.49
CA GLN A 353 -12.32 -27.68 8.26
C GLN A 353 -12.88 -26.48 9.01
N VAL A 354 -12.10 -25.42 9.22
CA VAL A 354 -12.53 -24.21 9.93
C VAL A 354 -12.60 -23.02 8.98
N PHE A 355 -11.53 -22.76 8.24
CA PHE A 355 -11.45 -21.63 7.32
C PHE A 355 -12.10 -21.97 5.98
N LEU A 356 -13.41 -22.16 6.03
CA LEU A 356 -14.23 -22.53 4.89
C LEU A 356 -15.11 -21.37 4.46
N TYR A 357 -15.37 -21.30 3.15
CA TYR A 357 -16.33 -20.37 2.58
C TYR A 357 -17.41 -21.11 1.80
N GLU A 358 -18.59 -20.50 1.75
CA GLU A 358 -19.72 -21.02 1.01
C GLU A 358 -19.63 -20.60 -0.47
N THR A 359 -19.59 -21.60 -1.35
CA THR A 359 -19.64 -21.37 -2.80
C THR A 359 -21.08 -21.08 -3.25
N PRO A 360 -21.28 -20.47 -4.43
CA PRO A 360 -22.63 -20.27 -4.99
C PRO A 360 -23.44 -21.55 -5.21
N ALA A 361 -22.79 -22.73 -5.19
CA ALA A 361 -23.43 -24.04 -5.25
C ALA A 361 -23.75 -24.62 -3.87
N SER A 362 -23.68 -23.81 -2.81
CA SER A 362 -23.86 -24.18 -1.40
C SER A 362 -22.92 -25.29 -0.91
N ALA A 363 -21.76 -25.43 -1.55
CA ALA A 363 -20.67 -26.28 -1.06
C ALA A 363 -19.69 -25.44 -0.22
N TRP A 364 -19.19 -26.02 0.86
CA TRP A 364 -18.15 -25.42 1.70
C TRP A 364 -16.77 -25.90 1.27
N VAL A 365 -15.87 -24.96 0.95
CA VAL A 365 -14.51 -25.26 0.50
C VAL A 365 -13.49 -24.35 1.21
N PRO A 366 -12.20 -24.73 1.27
CA PRO A 366 -11.17 -23.93 1.91
C PRO A 366 -11.07 -22.49 1.38
N SER A 367 -10.94 -21.52 2.28
CA SER A 367 -10.70 -20.11 1.95
C SER A 367 -9.42 -19.97 1.14
N THR A 368 -9.46 -19.10 0.14
CA THR A 368 -8.28 -18.75 -0.67
C THR A 368 -7.52 -17.57 -0.09
N ILE A 369 -8.14 -16.82 0.83
CA ILE A 369 -7.59 -15.60 1.44
C ILE A 369 -7.08 -15.84 2.85
N TYR A 370 -7.85 -16.54 3.68
CA TYR A 370 -7.55 -16.69 5.10
C TYR A 370 -6.86 -18.04 5.34
N LYS A 371 -5.64 -17.97 5.88
CA LYS A 371 -4.75 -19.11 6.14
C LYS A 371 -4.32 -19.13 7.60
N TRP A 372 -4.20 -20.32 8.16
CA TRP A 372 -3.78 -20.52 9.55
C TRP A 372 -2.36 -20.02 9.82
N ALA A 373 -1.43 -20.23 8.88
CA ALA A 373 -0.08 -19.71 9.00
C ALA A 373 -0.07 -18.16 9.14
N ASP A 374 -0.75 -17.45 8.23
CA ASP A 374 -0.88 -15.98 8.30
C ASP A 374 -1.52 -15.53 9.64
N PHE A 375 -2.51 -16.26 10.14
CA PHE A 375 -3.14 -15.96 11.43
C PHE A 375 -2.16 -16.13 12.59
N LEU A 376 -1.38 -17.22 12.63
CA LEU A 376 -0.40 -17.45 13.68
C LEU A 376 0.70 -16.39 13.67
N THR A 377 1.17 -15.95 12.49
CA THR A 377 2.11 -14.82 12.36
C THR A 377 1.51 -13.54 12.95
N GLY A 378 0.27 -13.20 12.58
CA GLY A 378 -0.40 -12.02 13.12
C GLY A 378 -0.64 -12.09 14.63
N LEU A 379 -1.08 -13.25 15.13
CA LEU A 379 -1.30 -13.50 16.55
C LEU A 379 0.02 -13.41 17.34
N ASN A 380 1.11 -13.92 16.78
CA ASN A 380 2.44 -13.84 17.37
C ASN A 380 2.90 -12.39 17.54
N SER A 381 2.77 -11.57 16.50
CA SER A 381 3.07 -10.14 16.57
C SER A 381 2.22 -9.43 17.62
N MET A 382 0.90 -9.70 17.66
CA MET A 382 -0.01 -9.06 18.63
C MET A 382 0.15 -9.56 20.07
N HIS A 383 0.62 -10.78 20.28
CA HIS A 383 0.89 -11.32 21.62
C HIS A 383 2.26 -10.88 22.15
N ASN A 384 3.32 -11.04 21.35
CA ASN A 384 4.68 -10.81 21.81
C ASN A 384 5.09 -9.34 21.77
N VAL A 385 4.70 -8.61 20.72
CA VAL A 385 4.99 -7.18 20.58
C VAL A 385 3.82 -6.34 21.09
N GLY A 386 2.62 -6.63 20.59
CA GLY A 386 1.44 -5.83 20.89
C GLY A 386 1.39 -4.51 20.12
N VAL A 387 0.34 -3.72 20.38
CA VAL A 387 0.08 -2.44 19.72
C VAL A 387 -0.48 -1.47 20.76
N ALA A 388 0.02 -0.24 20.78
CA ALA A 388 -0.38 0.79 21.76
C ALA A 388 -0.18 0.39 23.24
N GLY A 389 0.73 -0.56 23.52
CA GLY A 389 0.96 -1.10 24.85
C GLY A 389 0.06 -2.29 25.21
N ASP A 390 -0.97 -2.57 24.41
CA ASP A 390 -1.85 -3.70 24.61
C ASP A 390 -1.37 -4.93 23.83
N LYS A 391 -1.56 -6.12 24.42
CA LYS A 391 -1.16 -7.40 23.84
C LYS A 391 -2.35 -8.34 23.80
N PHE A 392 -2.41 -9.18 22.77
CA PHE A 392 -3.38 -10.26 22.72
C PHE A 392 -3.11 -11.24 23.86
N TRP A 393 -4.01 -11.31 24.82
CA TRP A 393 -3.80 -12.14 26.00
C TRP A 393 -3.99 -13.64 25.70
N LEU A 394 -2.95 -14.44 26.01
CA LEU A 394 -2.97 -15.90 25.86
C LEU A 394 -2.56 -16.65 27.14
N VAL A 395 -1.82 -16.01 28.04
CA VAL A 395 -1.17 -16.66 29.18
C VAL A 395 -1.37 -15.84 30.45
N ASP A 396 -1.70 -16.52 31.54
CA ASP A 396 -1.66 -16.03 32.91
C ASP A 396 -0.48 -16.65 33.66
N SER A 397 0.44 -15.80 34.14
CA SER A 397 1.61 -16.23 34.89
C SER A 397 1.31 -16.93 36.23
N THR A 398 0.06 -16.89 36.70
CA THR A 398 -0.35 -17.41 38.02
C THR A 398 -0.93 -18.82 37.98
N VAL A 399 -1.12 -19.41 36.79
CA VAL A 399 -1.67 -20.76 36.62
C VAL A 399 -0.71 -21.67 35.86
N ASP A 400 -0.98 -22.98 35.88
CA ASP A 400 -0.14 -23.97 35.20
C ASP A 400 -0.30 -23.95 33.67
N ASP A 401 0.69 -24.52 32.98
CA ASP A 401 0.75 -24.57 31.51
C ASP A 401 -0.47 -25.26 30.87
N ALA A 402 -1.05 -26.29 31.51
CA ALA A 402 -2.18 -27.01 30.95
C ALA A 402 -3.47 -26.18 31.03
N THR A 403 -3.64 -25.40 32.10
CA THR A 403 -4.73 -24.42 32.23
C THR A 403 -4.54 -23.26 31.25
N ASN A 404 -3.33 -22.70 31.16
CA ASN A 404 -3.00 -21.65 30.19
C ASN A 404 -3.24 -22.09 28.74
N ALA A 405 -2.89 -23.33 28.39
CA ALA A 405 -3.16 -23.86 27.05
C ALA A 405 -4.67 -23.85 26.71
N LYS A 406 -5.55 -24.07 27.70
CA LYS A 406 -7.01 -23.96 27.51
C LYS A 406 -7.44 -22.50 27.37
N TYR A 407 -6.96 -21.60 28.23
CA TYR A 407 -7.26 -20.17 28.12
C TYR A 407 -6.87 -19.61 26.75
N ALA A 408 -5.66 -19.90 26.26
CA ALA A 408 -5.19 -19.50 24.95
C ALA A 408 -6.09 -20.02 23.82
N LYS A 409 -6.43 -21.31 23.84
CA LYS A 409 -7.30 -21.93 22.83
C LYS A 409 -8.71 -21.34 22.83
N VAL A 410 -9.26 -21.01 24.00
CA VAL A 410 -10.56 -20.31 24.10
C VAL A 410 -10.48 -18.87 23.59
N ALA A 411 -9.43 -18.13 23.92
CA ALA A 411 -9.22 -16.77 23.41
C ALA A 411 -9.14 -16.75 21.87
N ILE A 412 -8.36 -17.68 21.30
CA ILE A 412 -8.24 -17.87 19.84
C ILE A 412 -9.60 -18.24 19.22
N ALA A 413 -10.32 -19.19 19.82
CA ALA A 413 -11.63 -19.61 19.31
C ALA A 413 -12.65 -18.47 19.32
N ALA A 414 -12.65 -17.64 20.37
CA ALA A 414 -13.57 -16.53 20.53
C ALA A 414 -13.36 -15.47 19.44
N PHE A 415 -12.11 -15.18 19.07
CA PHE A 415 -11.79 -14.30 17.96
C PHE A 415 -12.21 -14.91 16.61
N LEU A 416 -11.77 -16.15 16.35
CA LEU A 416 -11.99 -16.81 15.06
C LEU A 416 -13.47 -17.06 14.77
N SER A 417 -14.30 -17.31 15.78
CA SER A 417 -15.75 -17.50 15.57
C SER A 417 -16.43 -16.28 14.98
N GLN A 418 -15.95 -15.09 15.32
CA GLN A 418 -16.44 -13.82 14.77
C GLN A 418 -15.92 -13.64 13.35
N SER A 419 -14.60 -13.81 13.15
CA SER A 419 -13.96 -13.77 11.83
C SER A 419 -14.62 -14.69 10.81
N MET A 420 -14.99 -15.91 11.24
CA MET A 420 -15.70 -16.87 10.40
C MET A 420 -17.04 -16.34 9.89
N GLN A 421 -17.78 -15.62 10.74
CA GLN A 421 -19.06 -15.06 10.40
C GLN A 421 -18.93 -13.76 9.58
N GLU A 422 -17.97 -12.90 9.89
CA GLU A 422 -17.80 -11.61 9.21
C GLU A 422 -17.29 -11.77 7.77
N THR A 423 -16.27 -12.61 7.55
CA THR A 423 -15.48 -12.53 6.30
C THR A 423 -15.07 -13.87 5.71
N ILE A 424 -14.64 -14.83 6.54
CA ILE A 424 -14.08 -16.09 6.03
C ILE A 424 -15.15 -16.87 5.27
N ARG A 425 -16.40 -16.92 5.78
CA ARG A 425 -17.52 -17.60 5.09
C ARG A 425 -17.82 -17.07 3.69
N PHE A 426 -17.40 -15.84 3.39
CA PHE A 426 -17.59 -15.18 2.09
C PHE A 426 -16.34 -15.20 1.22
N ASP A 427 -15.20 -15.67 1.75
CA ASP A 427 -13.88 -15.54 1.13
C ASP A 427 -13.66 -14.10 0.63
N ALA A 428 -13.87 -13.15 1.55
CA ALA A 428 -13.81 -11.72 1.28
C ALA A 428 -12.84 -11.04 2.23
N CYS A 429 -11.91 -10.25 1.68
CA CYS A 429 -11.08 -9.34 2.46
C CYS A 429 -11.66 -7.93 2.39
N ASP A 430 -11.94 -7.45 1.18
CA ASP A 430 -12.75 -6.26 0.92
C ASP A 430 -14.24 -6.60 0.98
N GLU A 431 -15.00 -5.67 1.54
CA GLU A 431 -16.45 -5.70 1.62
C GLU A 431 -17.12 -5.93 0.24
N ASN A 432 -18.11 -6.82 0.20
CA ASN A 432 -18.93 -7.01 -0.99
C ASN A 432 -20.01 -5.91 -1.09
N ASN A 433 -20.41 -5.56 -2.30
CA ASN A 433 -21.60 -4.71 -2.49
C ASN A 433 -22.87 -5.54 -2.24
N TRP A 434 -23.50 -5.29 -1.09
CA TRP A 434 -24.76 -5.88 -0.64
C TRP A 434 -25.94 -4.93 -0.81
N SER A 435 -25.70 -3.71 -1.31
CA SER A 435 -26.71 -2.65 -1.36
C SER A 435 -27.76 -2.95 -2.44
N GLU A 436 -28.97 -3.27 -2.01
CA GLU A 436 -30.13 -3.54 -2.88
C GLU A 436 -31.35 -2.79 -2.36
N VAL A 437 -32.32 -2.51 -3.25
CA VAL A 437 -33.55 -1.78 -2.89
C VAL A 437 -34.32 -2.49 -1.78
N LYS A 438 -34.35 -3.83 -1.80
CA LYS A 438 -34.98 -4.64 -0.74
C LYS A 438 -34.33 -4.45 0.66
N TYR A 439 -33.11 -3.94 0.72
CA TYR A 439 -32.39 -3.62 1.96
C TYR A 439 -32.31 -2.10 2.22
N GLY A 440 -33.04 -1.29 1.45
CA GLY A 440 -33.16 0.16 1.68
C GLY A 440 -32.22 1.03 0.85
N ALA A 441 -31.49 0.48 -0.13
CA ALA A 441 -30.73 1.30 -1.08
C ALA A 441 -31.66 2.01 -2.09
N ALA A 442 -31.19 3.11 -2.70
CA ALA A 442 -31.96 3.87 -3.69
C ALA A 442 -32.14 3.11 -5.02
N VAL A 443 -31.11 2.35 -5.41
CA VAL A 443 -31.07 1.46 -6.57
C VAL A 443 -30.38 0.15 -6.18
N ASP A 444 -30.50 -0.88 -7.01
CA ASP A 444 -29.73 -2.12 -6.80
C ASP A 444 -28.27 -1.92 -7.21
N TYR A 445 -27.37 -2.36 -6.33
CA TYR A 445 -25.92 -2.30 -6.44
C TYR A 445 -25.38 -0.93 -6.88
N PRO A 446 -25.70 0.15 -6.12
CA PRO A 446 -25.14 1.48 -6.35
C PRO A 446 -23.61 1.42 -6.33
N MET A 447 -22.94 2.22 -7.19
CA MET A 447 -21.47 2.30 -7.13
C MET A 447 -21.01 3.01 -5.85
N THR A 448 -21.84 3.86 -5.24
CA THR A 448 -21.58 4.50 -3.93
C THR A 448 -21.58 3.54 -2.75
N ALA A 449 -21.82 2.24 -2.96
CA ALA A 449 -21.55 1.23 -1.94
C ALA A 449 -20.10 1.28 -1.42
N SER A 450 -19.16 1.81 -2.22
CA SER A 450 -17.78 2.10 -1.80
C SER A 450 -17.65 3.23 -0.76
N CYS A 451 -18.68 4.08 -0.65
CA CYS A 451 -18.78 5.20 0.27
C CYS A 451 -19.51 4.83 1.56
N GLY A 452 -20.36 3.80 1.51
CA GLY A 452 -21.17 3.35 2.62
C GLY A 452 -22.30 2.42 2.18
N GLN A 453 -22.68 1.48 3.04
CA GLN A 453 -23.83 0.60 2.82
C GLN A 453 -24.81 0.68 4.00
N LEU A 454 -26.09 0.34 3.76
CA LEU A 454 -27.14 0.36 4.79
C LEU A 454 -27.31 1.73 5.47
N GLY A 455 -27.17 2.81 4.70
CA GLY A 455 -27.29 4.19 5.18
C GLY A 455 -26.06 4.74 5.90
N GLN A 456 -24.99 3.95 6.02
CA GLN A 456 -23.71 4.39 6.58
C GLN A 456 -22.98 5.34 5.61
N LYS A 457 -22.08 6.16 6.15
CA LYS A 457 -21.16 7.04 5.40
C LYS A 457 -19.75 6.89 5.96
N TYR A 458 -18.96 6.01 5.36
CA TYR A 458 -17.67 5.58 5.91
C TYR A 458 -16.65 6.74 6.01
N ALA A 459 -16.74 7.72 5.10
CA ALA A 459 -15.91 8.92 5.12
C ALA A 459 -16.26 9.89 6.28
N ASP A 460 -17.41 9.72 6.93
CA ASP A 460 -17.82 10.54 8.08
C ASP A 460 -17.51 9.85 9.43
N TYR A 461 -16.89 8.66 9.39
CA TYR A 461 -16.55 7.93 10.62
C TYR A 461 -15.44 8.66 11.34
N GLY A 462 -15.73 9.05 12.58
CA GLY A 462 -14.89 9.91 13.40
C GLY A 462 -15.18 11.40 13.24
N THR A 463 -16.13 11.84 12.42
CA THR A 463 -16.55 13.24 12.41
C THR A 463 -17.54 13.48 13.55
N HIS A 464 -17.22 14.37 14.49
CA HIS A 464 -18.09 14.71 15.60
C HIS A 464 -19.36 15.40 15.08
N PRO A 465 -20.58 14.89 15.40
CA PRO A 465 -21.82 15.32 14.75
C PRO A 465 -22.21 16.78 15.01
N VAL A 466 -21.80 17.35 16.16
CA VAL A 466 -22.09 18.76 16.51
C VAL A 466 -21.01 19.73 16.05
N SER A 467 -19.73 19.47 16.38
CA SER A 467 -18.62 20.37 16.06
C SER A 467 -18.15 20.27 14.61
N GLY A 468 -18.45 19.16 13.91
CA GLY A 468 -17.94 18.86 12.58
C GLY A 468 -16.43 18.58 12.54
N LYS A 469 -15.76 18.52 13.70
CA LYS A 469 -14.33 18.20 13.78
C LYS A 469 -14.12 16.71 13.66
N ASP A 470 -13.04 16.33 12.97
CA ASP A 470 -12.62 14.95 12.92
C ASP A 470 -11.92 14.55 14.23
N HIS A 471 -12.15 13.31 14.64
CA HIS A 471 -11.42 12.63 15.70
C HIS A 471 -9.92 12.67 15.40
N ALA A 472 -9.09 12.78 16.43
CA ALA A 472 -7.64 12.94 16.28
C ALA A 472 -6.99 11.84 15.42
N TYR A 473 -7.49 10.61 15.53
CA TYR A 473 -7.03 9.46 14.75
C TYR A 473 -7.66 9.32 13.37
N SER A 474 -8.61 10.14 12.95
CA SER A 474 -9.22 10.00 11.62
C SER A 474 -8.19 10.25 10.52
N CYS A 475 -8.03 9.29 9.59
CA CYS A 475 -7.22 9.52 8.40
C CYS A 475 -7.68 10.80 7.69
N PRO A 476 -6.81 11.60 7.05
CA PRO A 476 -7.25 12.75 6.26
C PRO A 476 -8.22 12.35 5.14
N ARG A 477 -9.15 13.22 4.77
CA ARG A 477 -9.94 13.00 3.53
C ARG A 477 -9.02 13.10 2.32
N ASP A 478 -9.23 12.22 1.35
CA ASP A 478 -8.47 12.22 0.10
C ASP A 478 -9.40 12.06 -1.10
N ASN A 479 -9.77 13.18 -1.71
CA ASN A 479 -10.55 13.19 -2.95
C ASN A 479 -9.74 12.71 -4.17
N ARG A 480 -8.44 12.44 -4.00
CA ARG A 480 -7.56 11.88 -5.02
C ARG A 480 -7.37 10.38 -4.91
N MET A 481 -8.07 9.73 -3.97
CA MET A 481 -7.95 8.30 -3.78
C MET A 481 -8.46 7.55 -5.01
N GLU A 482 -7.61 6.68 -5.55
CA GLU A 482 -7.93 5.77 -6.65
C GLU A 482 -7.63 4.34 -6.23
N GLN A 483 -8.67 3.53 -6.02
CA GLN A 483 -8.56 2.14 -5.59
C GLN A 483 -9.72 1.27 -6.10
N THR A 484 -9.40 0.01 -6.33
CA THR A 484 -10.34 -1.08 -6.62
C THR A 484 -10.16 -2.16 -5.55
N ALA A 485 -11.25 -2.65 -4.98
CA ALA A 485 -11.25 -3.79 -4.06
C ALA A 485 -10.62 -5.04 -4.70
N LYS A 486 -9.86 -5.82 -3.93
CA LYS A 486 -9.21 -7.06 -4.39
C LYS A 486 -10.20 -8.22 -4.40
N THR A 487 -11.16 -8.24 -3.47
CA THR A 487 -12.17 -9.29 -3.37
C THR A 487 -13.56 -8.77 -3.72
N HIS A 488 -14.44 -9.70 -4.06
CA HIS A 488 -15.82 -9.42 -4.43
C HIS A 488 -16.69 -10.66 -4.25
N ALA A 489 -18.00 -10.46 -4.36
CA ALA A 489 -19.01 -11.49 -4.32
C ALA A 489 -18.85 -12.49 -5.47
N LYS A 490 -19.14 -13.78 -5.22
CA LYS A 490 -18.91 -14.86 -6.20
C LYS A 490 -20.20 -15.40 -6.85
N TRP A 491 -21.38 -14.88 -6.50
CA TRP A 491 -22.65 -15.37 -7.06
C TRP A 491 -22.82 -15.01 -8.55
N TYR A 492 -23.81 -15.63 -9.21
CA TYR A 492 -24.08 -15.36 -10.61
C TYR A 492 -24.56 -13.91 -10.81
N GLY A 493 -23.86 -13.14 -11.64
CA GLY A 493 -24.14 -11.71 -11.83
C GLY A 493 -23.70 -10.84 -10.65
N ALA A 494 -22.78 -11.34 -9.81
CA ALA A 494 -22.27 -10.61 -8.67
C ALA A 494 -21.74 -9.22 -9.06
N PRO A 495 -21.97 -8.21 -8.20
CA PRO A 495 -21.39 -6.89 -8.37
C PRO A 495 -19.88 -6.95 -8.60
N ALA A 496 -19.40 -6.07 -9.46
CA ALA A 496 -17.98 -5.83 -9.59
C ALA A 496 -17.37 -5.43 -8.23
N PRO A 497 -16.06 -5.70 -8.01
CA PRO A 497 -15.34 -5.11 -6.89
C PRO A 497 -15.63 -3.61 -6.78
N ILE A 498 -15.92 -3.14 -5.57
CA ILE A 498 -16.15 -1.72 -5.31
C ILE A 498 -14.90 -0.90 -5.58
N PHE A 499 -15.07 0.36 -5.95
CA PHE A 499 -13.97 1.25 -6.28
C PHE A 499 -14.22 2.70 -5.82
N THR A 500 -13.15 3.47 -5.74
CA THR A 500 -13.16 4.92 -5.55
C THR A 500 -12.18 5.54 -6.54
N THR A 501 -12.51 6.73 -7.03
CA THR A 501 -11.70 7.50 -7.98
C THR A 501 -12.17 8.96 -7.95
N PRO A 502 -11.32 9.93 -8.34
CA PRO A 502 -11.74 11.31 -8.50
C PRO A 502 -12.81 11.47 -9.58
N ASP A 503 -13.69 12.46 -9.43
CA ASP A 503 -14.70 12.77 -10.45
C ASP A 503 -14.03 13.19 -11.76
N ALA A 504 -12.88 13.85 -11.69
CA ALA A 504 -12.12 14.25 -12.87
C ALA A 504 -11.69 13.06 -13.74
N VAL A 505 -11.39 11.90 -13.15
CA VAL A 505 -11.05 10.66 -13.89
C VAL A 505 -12.27 10.14 -14.65
N LEU A 506 -13.42 10.07 -13.98
CA LEU A 506 -14.65 9.58 -14.62
C LEU A 506 -15.18 10.57 -15.68
N ALA A 507 -15.05 11.88 -15.42
CA ALA A 507 -15.43 12.93 -16.36
C ALA A 507 -14.59 12.88 -17.65
N GLU A 508 -13.26 12.69 -17.53
CA GLU A 508 -12.38 12.54 -18.69
C GLU A 508 -12.78 11.35 -19.57
N GLN A 509 -13.30 10.28 -18.97
CA GLN A 509 -13.79 9.08 -19.68
C GLN A 509 -15.25 9.18 -20.12
N GLY A 510 -15.96 10.27 -19.81
CA GLY A 510 -17.38 10.44 -20.14
C GLY A 510 -18.33 9.52 -19.37
N LEU A 511 -17.92 9.06 -18.19
CA LEU A 511 -18.66 8.10 -17.36
C LEU A 511 -19.61 8.77 -16.35
N LEU A 512 -19.60 10.10 -16.23
CA LEU A 512 -20.51 10.83 -15.35
C LEU A 512 -21.71 11.38 -16.11
N VAL A 513 -22.90 11.31 -15.48
CA VAL A 513 -24.12 11.97 -15.94
C VAL A 513 -24.51 13.03 -14.91
N ASN A 514 -24.40 14.32 -15.23
CA ASN A 514 -24.63 15.43 -14.28
C ASN A 514 -23.79 15.33 -12.99
N GLY A 515 -22.52 14.90 -13.10
CA GLY A 515 -21.62 14.73 -11.96
C GLY A 515 -21.91 13.50 -11.09
N LYS A 516 -22.76 12.59 -11.58
CA LYS A 516 -23.22 11.41 -10.88
C LYS A 516 -22.78 10.13 -11.58
N VAL A 517 -22.49 9.10 -10.80
CA VAL A 517 -22.21 7.76 -11.31
C VAL A 517 -23.53 7.01 -11.51
N GLY A 518 -23.46 5.71 -11.80
CA GLY A 518 -24.65 4.88 -11.79
C GLY A 518 -24.51 3.66 -10.89
N ARG A 519 -24.77 2.49 -11.45
CA ARG A 519 -24.96 1.26 -10.69
C ARG A 519 -24.45 0.05 -11.43
N TRP A 520 -24.37 -1.07 -10.74
CA TRP A 520 -24.19 -2.37 -11.35
C TRP A 520 -25.54 -3.00 -11.71
N THR A 521 -25.62 -3.66 -12.86
CA THR A 521 -26.72 -4.58 -13.17
C THR A 521 -26.23 -6.01 -13.11
N ASN A 522 -27.02 -6.92 -12.55
CA ASN A 522 -26.74 -8.36 -12.60
C ASN A 522 -27.27 -9.03 -13.88
N ALA A 523 -27.88 -8.26 -14.79
CA ALA A 523 -28.44 -8.75 -16.04
C ALA A 523 -27.36 -9.14 -17.08
N GLY A 524 -27.79 -9.78 -18.15
CA GLY A 524 -26.92 -10.18 -19.27
C GLY A 524 -26.19 -11.51 -19.03
N HIS A 525 -25.29 -11.84 -19.95
CA HIS A 525 -24.48 -13.04 -19.89
C HIS A 525 -23.14 -12.84 -20.59
N CYS A 526 -22.06 -13.28 -19.95
CA CYS A 526 -20.73 -13.25 -20.53
C CYS A 526 -20.49 -14.53 -21.35
N ASN A 527 -20.39 -14.38 -22.67
CA ASN A 527 -20.15 -15.50 -23.59
C ASN A 527 -18.83 -16.25 -23.32
N THR A 528 -17.87 -15.58 -22.68
CA THR A 528 -16.60 -16.18 -22.24
C THR A 528 -16.34 -15.72 -20.82
N VAL A 529 -16.18 -16.68 -19.92
CA VAL A 529 -15.85 -16.41 -18.52
C VAL A 529 -14.34 -16.09 -18.42
N PRO A 530 -13.96 -14.91 -17.92
CA PRO A 530 -12.56 -14.52 -17.83
C PRO A 530 -11.80 -15.38 -16.83
N THR A 531 -10.65 -15.93 -17.25
CA THR A 531 -9.71 -16.65 -16.37
C THR A 531 -8.56 -15.76 -15.87
N ALA A 532 -8.43 -14.57 -16.45
CA ALA A 532 -7.48 -13.53 -16.07
C ALA A 532 -8.10 -12.15 -16.34
N ILE A 533 -7.58 -11.13 -15.67
CA ILE A 533 -7.98 -9.73 -15.80
C ILE A 533 -6.74 -8.84 -15.85
N ASP A 534 -6.89 -7.65 -16.41
CA ASP A 534 -5.86 -6.61 -16.36
C ASP A 534 -5.89 -5.93 -14.99
N THR A 535 -4.95 -6.31 -14.13
CA THR A 535 -4.83 -5.78 -12.77
C THR A 535 -4.15 -4.41 -12.71
N SER A 536 -3.60 -3.90 -13.82
CA SER A 536 -3.05 -2.53 -13.88
C SER A 536 -4.15 -1.47 -14.00
N LYS A 537 -5.36 -1.89 -14.39
CA LYS A 537 -6.54 -1.04 -14.58
C LYS A 537 -7.44 -1.06 -13.35
N GLN A 538 -8.07 0.09 -13.08
CA GLN A 538 -9.23 0.14 -12.18
C GLN A 538 -10.35 -0.72 -12.75
N VAL A 539 -11.23 -1.24 -11.89
CA VAL A 539 -12.31 -2.15 -12.29
C VAL A 539 -13.19 -1.58 -13.41
N PHE A 540 -13.44 -0.28 -13.41
CA PHE A 540 -14.28 0.41 -14.39
C PHE A 540 -13.59 0.65 -15.74
N GLU A 541 -12.25 0.57 -15.79
CA GLU A 541 -11.46 0.75 -17.02
C GLU A 541 -11.27 -0.56 -17.79
N ARG A 542 -11.69 -1.69 -17.20
CA ARG A 542 -11.58 -3.02 -17.81
C ARG A 542 -12.69 -3.24 -18.84
N ASP A 543 -12.40 -4.02 -19.87
CA ASP A 543 -13.38 -4.38 -20.90
C ASP A 543 -14.65 -5.02 -20.29
N GLU A 544 -15.76 -4.95 -21.02
CA GLU A 544 -16.99 -5.65 -20.67
C GLU A 544 -16.74 -7.14 -20.42
N CYS A 545 -17.38 -7.71 -19.39
CA CYS A 545 -17.21 -9.10 -18.97
C CYS A 545 -15.77 -9.46 -18.52
N LYS A 546 -14.97 -8.46 -18.13
CA LYS A 546 -13.62 -8.65 -17.56
C LYS A 546 -13.37 -7.82 -16.29
N GLN A 547 -14.43 -7.45 -15.57
CA GLN A 547 -14.30 -6.72 -14.31
C GLN A 547 -13.61 -7.58 -13.24
N TYR A 548 -13.84 -8.90 -13.24
CA TYR A 548 -13.20 -9.84 -12.33
C TYR A 548 -13.09 -11.26 -12.90
N VAL A 549 -12.15 -12.05 -12.37
CA VAL A 549 -11.99 -13.46 -12.78
C VAL A 549 -13.24 -14.26 -12.40
N GLY A 550 -13.79 -15.01 -13.35
CA GLY A 550 -15.00 -15.80 -13.12
C GLY A 550 -16.32 -15.06 -13.36
N GLN A 551 -16.30 -13.82 -13.89
CA GLN A 551 -17.52 -13.08 -14.22
C GLN A 551 -18.40 -13.84 -15.24
N LYS A 552 -19.67 -14.05 -14.87
CA LYS A 552 -20.65 -14.80 -15.68
C LYS A 552 -21.75 -13.91 -16.27
N ALA A 553 -22.00 -12.76 -15.65
CA ALA A 553 -23.03 -11.81 -16.02
C ALA A 553 -22.73 -10.46 -15.35
N GLY A 554 -23.54 -9.47 -15.69
CA GLY A 554 -23.52 -8.14 -15.11
C GLY A 554 -22.52 -7.19 -15.74
N SER A 555 -22.82 -5.91 -15.62
CA SER A 555 -22.05 -4.80 -16.18
C SER A 555 -22.36 -3.49 -15.46
N PHE A 556 -21.50 -2.49 -15.64
CA PHE A 556 -21.75 -1.13 -15.19
C PHE A 556 -22.81 -0.45 -16.05
N ILE A 557 -23.72 0.29 -15.42
CA ILE A 557 -24.66 1.22 -16.05
C ILE A 557 -24.35 2.62 -15.55
N TRP A 558 -23.95 3.51 -16.44
CA TRP A 558 -23.60 4.91 -16.16
C TRP A 558 -24.79 5.83 -16.44
N ASP A 559 -25.86 5.70 -15.66
CA ASP A 559 -27.15 6.37 -15.88
C ASP A 559 -27.39 7.61 -14.98
N GLY A 560 -26.43 7.97 -14.12
CA GLY A 560 -26.59 9.09 -13.18
C GLY A 560 -27.54 8.77 -12.03
N SER A 561 -27.83 7.48 -11.79
CA SER A 561 -28.77 7.04 -10.75
C SER A 561 -28.25 7.18 -9.32
N ASP A 562 -26.96 7.51 -9.14
CA ASP A 562 -26.28 7.48 -7.85
C ASP A 562 -25.23 8.59 -7.70
N GLU A 563 -24.84 8.94 -6.47
CA GLU A 563 -23.93 10.07 -6.20
C GLU A 563 -22.45 9.78 -6.56
N SER A 564 -21.57 10.77 -6.42
CA SER A 564 -20.13 10.59 -6.68
C SER A 564 -19.48 9.56 -5.75
N VAL A 565 -18.44 8.86 -6.25
CA VAL A 565 -17.55 7.98 -5.49
C VAL A 565 -16.23 8.66 -5.06
N GLU A 566 -16.09 9.97 -5.32
CA GLU A 566 -14.93 10.77 -4.93
C GLU A 566 -14.84 10.89 -3.41
N GLY A 567 -13.63 10.72 -2.86
CA GLY A 567 -13.39 10.81 -1.41
C GLY A 567 -13.91 9.62 -0.59
N CYS A 568 -14.37 8.56 -1.28
CA CYS A 568 -14.71 7.27 -0.67
C CYS A 568 -13.43 6.45 -0.44
N GLY A 569 -13.51 5.11 -0.39
CA GLY A 569 -12.31 4.28 -0.18
C GLY A 569 -12.21 3.58 1.18
N TRP A 570 -13.14 3.87 2.09
CA TRP A 570 -13.09 3.44 3.49
C TRP A 570 -14.02 2.26 3.81
N TRP A 571 -14.34 1.43 2.83
CA TRP A 571 -15.12 0.20 2.99
C TRP A 571 -14.41 -0.85 3.85
N GLY A 572 -15.17 -1.85 4.31
CA GLY A 572 -14.67 -2.89 5.20
C GLY A 572 -13.50 -3.68 4.60
N ARG A 573 -12.40 -3.80 5.37
CA ARG A 573 -11.22 -4.60 5.00
C ARG A 573 -10.72 -5.51 6.11
N GLY A 574 -10.13 -6.62 5.71
CA GLY A 574 -9.55 -7.61 6.63
C GLY A 574 -10.60 -8.41 7.38
N VAL A 575 -10.14 -9.22 8.34
CA VAL A 575 -10.92 -10.32 8.89
C VAL A 575 -12.16 -9.90 9.70
N ILE A 576 -12.20 -8.67 10.20
CA ILE A 576 -13.34 -8.11 10.94
C ILE A 576 -13.97 -6.90 10.24
N GLN A 577 -13.66 -6.67 8.96
CA GLN A 577 -14.18 -5.54 8.18
C GLN A 577 -13.90 -4.18 8.84
N THR A 578 -12.63 -3.87 9.10
CA THR A 578 -12.21 -2.53 9.54
C THR A 578 -12.75 -1.50 8.54
N THR A 579 -13.64 -0.61 9.00
CA THR A 579 -14.46 0.26 8.15
C THR A 579 -14.39 1.70 8.65
N GLY A 580 -14.28 2.66 7.73
CA GLY A 580 -14.35 4.09 8.01
C GLY A 580 -13.05 4.75 8.44
N ARG A 581 -12.93 6.06 8.17
CA ARG A 581 -11.71 6.86 8.34
C ARG A 581 -11.06 6.76 9.72
N GLN A 582 -11.88 6.80 10.78
CA GLN A 582 -11.37 6.69 12.15
C GLN A 582 -10.71 5.34 12.43
N ASN A 583 -11.32 4.24 11.99
CA ASN A 583 -10.81 2.90 12.31
C ASN A 583 -9.51 2.61 11.55
N PHE A 584 -9.47 2.94 10.25
CA PHE A 584 -8.23 2.86 9.47
C PHE A 584 -7.14 3.76 10.03
N GLY A 585 -7.49 4.98 10.45
CA GLY A 585 -6.50 5.91 10.97
C GLY A 585 -6.00 5.52 12.36
N THR A 586 -6.85 5.00 13.23
CA THR A 586 -6.43 4.44 14.53
C THR A 586 -5.46 3.29 14.32
N LEU A 587 -5.79 2.36 13.41
CA LEU A 587 -4.87 1.27 13.05
C LEU A 587 -3.55 1.83 12.49
N ASN A 588 -3.61 2.72 11.50
CA ASN A 588 -2.43 3.33 10.87
C ASN A 588 -1.52 4.04 11.87
N HIS A 589 -2.10 4.76 12.84
CA HIS A 589 -1.35 5.47 13.86
C HIS A 589 -0.49 4.55 14.73
N PHE A 590 -1.03 3.39 15.12
CA PHE A 590 -0.35 2.51 16.05
C PHE A 590 0.46 1.39 15.40
N VAL A 591 0.18 1.00 14.16
CA VAL A 591 0.91 -0.09 13.49
C VAL A 591 1.65 0.34 12.23
N GLY A 592 1.26 1.46 11.61
CA GLY A 592 1.84 1.97 10.37
C GLY A 592 2.52 3.33 10.53
N ARG A 593 2.64 4.08 9.44
CA ARG A 593 3.16 5.46 9.45
C ARG A 593 2.10 6.42 9.96
N SER A 594 2.20 6.83 11.21
CA SER A 594 1.27 7.75 11.85
C SER A 594 0.98 9.01 11.02
N HIS A 595 -0.31 9.33 10.92
CA HIS A 595 -0.83 10.54 10.28
C HIS A 595 -1.32 11.60 11.29
N VAL A 596 -1.31 11.26 12.58
CA VAL A 596 -1.80 12.11 13.67
C VAL A 596 -0.88 13.31 13.84
N ASP A 597 -1.47 14.47 14.09
CA ASP A 597 -0.73 15.69 14.40
C ASP A 597 0.06 15.52 15.70
N PRO A 598 1.42 15.55 15.65
CA PRO A 598 2.25 15.39 16.84
C PRO A 598 1.97 16.41 17.94
N ASP A 599 1.47 17.60 17.59
CA ASP A 599 1.15 18.65 18.56
C ASP A 599 -0.10 18.32 19.41
N THR A 600 -0.89 17.32 19.00
CA THR A 600 -2.09 16.87 19.72
C THR A 600 -1.81 15.78 20.75
N ILE A 601 -0.61 15.18 20.72
CA ILE A 601 -0.24 14.08 21.61
C ILE A 601 -0.32 14.52 23.08
N GLY A 602 -0.96 13.72 23.92
CA GLY A 602 -1.19 13.98 25.34
C GLY A 602 -2.36 14.94 25.63
N THR A 603 -2.99 15.52 24.60
CA THR A 603 -4.19 16.35 24.77
C THR A 603 -5.46 15.51 24.70
N THR A 604 -6.56 16.00 25.31
CA THR A 604 -7.88 15.37 25.21
C THR A 604 -8.73 16.07 24.16
N ILE A 605 -9.14 15.34 23.13
CA ILE A 605 -10.00 15.80 22.04
C ILE A 605 -11.27 14.95 22.05
N ASP A 606 -12.42 15.60 22.23
CA ASP A 606 -13.74 14.95 22.27
C ASP A 606 -13.83 13.73 23.21
N GLY A 607 -13.19 13.84 24.38
CA GLY A 607 -13.16 12.80 25.42
C GLY A 607 -12.05 11.77 25.24
N THR A 608 -11.34 11.76 24.11
CA THR A 608 -10.22 10.85 23.85
C THR A 608 -8.90 11.55 24.14
N THR A 609 -8.07 10.98 25.02
CA THR A 609 -6.67 11.43 25.17
C THR A 609 -5.84 10.82 24.05
N VAL A 610 -5.17 11.68 23.27
CA VAL A 610 -4.37 11.24 22.11
C VAL A 610 -3.05 10.65 22.60
N ALA A 611 -2.84 9.36 22.34
CA ALA A 611 -1.62 8.64 22.66
C ALA A 611 -0.58 8.82 21.56
N ALA A 612 0.70 8.67 21.90
CA ALA A 612 1.78 8.68 20.93
C ALA A 612 1.81 7.38 20.10
N ALA A 613 2.27 7.48 18.85
CA ALA A 613 2.60 6.31 18.04
C ALA A 613 3.84 5.60 18.61
N PRO A 614 4.02 4.30 18.39
CA PRO A 614 5.27 3.62 18.69
C PRO A 614 6.44 4.22 17.91
N ASP A 615 7.64 4.28 18.51
CA ASP A 615 8.85 4.76 17.84
C ASP A 615 9.25 3.87 16.63
N SER A 616 8.98 2.57 16.72
CA SER A 616 9.16 1.62 15.62
C SER A 616 7.90 0.76 15.44
N PRO A 617 6.90 1.27 14.70
CA PRO A 617 5.68 0.52 14.38
C PRO A 617 5.98 -0.76 13.61
N LEU A 618 5.24 -1.83 13.87
CA LEU A 618 5.43 -3.15 13.24
C LEU A 618 5.44 -3.10 11.71
N TYR A 619 4.59 -2.24 11.13
CA TYR A 619 4.43 -2.06 9.69
C TYR A 619 4.75 -0.62 9.29
N ALA A 620 5.86 -0.09 9.82
CA ALA A 620 6.32 1.28 9.57
C ALA A 620 6.58 1.61 8.08
N ASP A 621 6.59 0.61 7.21
CA ASP A 621 6.65 0.75 5.77
C ASP A 621 5.28 1.02 5.11
N LEU A 622 4.17 0.78 5.83
CA LEU A 622 2.81 0.96 5.34
C LEU A 622 2.22 2.33 5.74
N ASP A 623 1.47 2.96 4.83
CA ASP A 623 0.58 4.09 5.11
C ASP A 623 -0.84 3.70 4.70
N LEU A 624 -1.61 3.20 5.67
CA LEU A 624 -2.98 2.73 5.47
C LEU A 624 -3.97 3.89 5.29
N CYS A 625 -3.59 5.12 5.63
CA CYS A 625 -4.41 6.30 5.34
C CYS A 625 -4.29 6.74 3.88
N SER A 626 -3.10 6.61 3.27
CA SER A 626 -2.90 6.87 1.85
C SER A 626 -3.25 5.67 0.97
N ASN A 627 -3.13 4.44 1.48
CA ASN A 627 -3.56 3.24 0.77
C ASN A 627 -4.20 2.18 1.70
N PRO A 628 -5.50 2.33 2.07
CA PRO A 628 -6.21 1.33 2.86
C PRO A 628 -6.27 -0.07 2.21
N GLY A 629 -6.12 -0.16 0.89
CA GLY A 629 -6.10 -1.44 0.15
C GLY A 629 -4.96 -2.39 0.55
N LEU A 630 -3.88 -1.87 1.16
CA LEU A 630 -2.74 -2.67 1.61
C LEU A 630 -3.13 -3.80 2.56
N ILE A 631 -4.22 -3.63 3.33
CA ILE A 631 -4.75 -4.67 4.22
C ILE A 631 -5.07 -5.97 3.45
N CYS A 632 -5.51 -5.85 2.20
CA CYS A 632 -5.92 -6.97 1.37
C CYS A 632 -4.92 -7.26 0.24
N SER A 633 -4.15 -6.26 -0.20
CA SER A 633 -3.24 -6.39 -1.34
C SER A 633 -1.86 -6.95 -1.00
N SER A 634 -1.35 -6.65 0.20
CA SER A 634 0.04 -6.93 0.57
C SER A 634 0.39 -8.42 0.47
N GLU A 635 1.53 -8.71 -0.15
CA GLU A 635 2.11 -10.05 -0.23
C GLU A 635 3.33 -10.18 0.70
N GLU A 636 3.96 -9.07 1.10
CA GLU A 636 5.02 -9.03 2.11
C GLU A 636 4.45 -9.24 3.52
N HIS A 637 3.36 -8.54 3.87
CA HIS A 637 2.72 -8.57 5.19
C HIS A 637 1.35 -9.22 5.12
N LYS A 638 1.26 -10.49 4.71
CA LYS A 638 -0.03 -11.18 4.52
C LYS A 638 -0.87 -11.20 5.79
N GLU A 639 -0.25 -11.26 6.95
CA GLU A 639 -0.89 -11.25 8.25
C GLU A 639 -1.60 -9.92 8.58
N ILE A 640 -1.36 -8.82 7.86
CA ILE A 640 -1.98 -7.52 8.14
C ILE A 640 -3.53 -7.60 8.14
N LYS A 641 -4.10 -8.48 7.31
CA LYS A 641 -5.55 -8.74 7.24
C LYS A 641 -6.11 -9.30 8.56
N TRP A 642 -5.27 -10.02 9.32
CA TRP A 642 -5.55 -10.53 10.66
C TRP A 642 -5.24 -9.49 11.73
N ILE A 643 -4.11 -8.77 11.61
CA ILE A 643 -3.71 -7.70 12.54
C ILE A 643 -4.81 -6.65 12.68
N ALA A 644 -5.43 -6.23 11.57
CA ALA A 644 -6.52 -5.27 11.60
C ALA A 644 -7.66 -5.71 12.55
N GLY A 645 -8.00 -7.01 12.55
CA GLY A 645 -8.99 -7.58 13.46
C GLY A 645 -8.49 -7.83 14.87
N LEU A 646 -7.25 -8.30 15.02
CA LEU A 646 -6.63 -8.54 16.33
C LEU A 646 -6.41 -7.23 17.09
N PHE A 647 -6.06 -6.15 16.39
CA PHE A 647 -5.95 -4.81 16.97
C PHE A 647 -7.28 -4.35 17.55
N PHE A 648 -8.39 -4.46 16.78
CA PHE A 648 -9.72 -4.20 17.29
C PHE A 648 -10.05 -5.09 18.50
N TRP A 649 -9.74 -6.39 18.42
CA TRP A 649 -10.01 -7.34 19.49
C TRP A 649 -9.34 -6.93 20.81
N VAL A 650 -8.05 -6.59 20.74
CA VAL A 650 -7.27 -6.21 21.92
C VAL A 650 -7.75 -4.87 22.48
N SER A 651 -7.95 -3.87 21.63
CA SER A 651 -8.30 -2.50 22.03
C SER A 651 -9.76 -2.29 22.43
N SER A 652 -10.67 -3.16 21.98
CA SER A 652 -12.12 -2.96 22.14
C SER A 652 -12.85 -4.12 22.81
N VAL A 653 -12.37 -5.36 22.64
CA VAL A 653 -13.02 -6.55 23.22
C VAL A 653 -12.32 -6.98 24.51
N GLN A 654 -10.99 -7.17 24.49
CA GLN A 654 -10.23 -7.52 25.70
C GLN A 654 -10.13 -6.35 26.68
N ALA A 655 -10.06 -5.12 26.14
CA ALA A 655 -10.05 -3.88 26.91
C ALA A 655 -11.46 -3.29 27.14
N TYR A 656 -12.54 -4.02 26.85
CA TYR A 656 -13.89 -3.50 27.05
C TYR A 656 -14.09 -3.03 28.50
N ASP A 657 -14.51 -1.77 28.63
CA ASP A 657 -14.87 -1.15 29.89
C ASP A 657 -16.18 -0.36 29.70
N ASN A 658 -17.02 -0.39 30.72
CA ASN A 658 -18.29 0.31 30.75
C ASN A 658 -18.50 0.96 32.13
N GLU A 659 -17.45 1.63 32.63
CA GLU A 659 -17.48 2.33 33.91
C GLU A 659 -18.73 3.22 34.05
N GLY A 660 -19.49 3.01 35.13
CA GLY A 660 -20.75 3.73 35.41
C GLY A 660 -21.95 3.32 34.55
N GLY A 661 -21.79 2.40 33.60
CA GLY A 661 -22.86 1.87 32.76
C GLY A 661 -23.42 0.51 33.22
N PRO A 662 -24.39 -0.06 32.47
CA PRO A 662 -25.07 -1.31 32.85
C PRO A 662 -24.15 -2.54 32.89
N TYR A 663 -22.98 -2.48 32.25
CA TYR A 663 -22.04 -3.60 32.16
C TYR A 663 -20.72 -3.35 32.92
N ALA A 664 -20.68 -2.41 33.86
CA ALA A 664 -19.46 -2.04 34.60
C ALA A 664 -18.77 -3.20 35.34
N GLY A 665 -19.47 -4.30 35.63
CA GLY A 665 -18.91 -5.48 36.26
C GLY A 665 -18.34 -6.53 35.30
N TRP A 666 -18.54 -6.36 33.99
CA TRP A 666 -18.08 -7.32 32.99
C TRP A 666 -16.60 -7.12 32.71
N ASN A 667 -15.83 -8.21 32.71
CA ASN A 667 -14.40 -8.17 32.38
C ASN A 667 -14.03 -9.39 31.52
N TYR A 668 -13.42 -9.14 30.36
CA TYR A 668 -13.08 -10.18 29.39
C TYR A 668 -12.28 -11.33 30.01
N TYR A 669 -11.24 -11.01 30.79
CA TYR A 669 -10.34 -12.01 31.36
C TYR A 669 -11.05 -12.85 32.43
N ALA A 670 -11.86 -12.22 33.27
CA ALA A 670 -12.65 -12.93 34.29
C ALA A 670 -13.67 -13.89 33.67
N GLU A 671 -14.40 -13.42 32.65
CA GLU A 671 -15.43 -14.23 31.98
C GLU A 671 -14.84 -15.37 31.13
N LEU A 672 -13.70 -15.14 30.47
CA LEU A 672 -12.98 -16.21 29.75
C LEU A 672 -12.50 -17.30 30.71
N LYS A 673 -11.85 -16.90 31.81
CA LYS A 673 -11.36 -17.84 32.83
C LYS A 673 -12.51 -18.63 33.44
N LYS A 674 -13.59 -17.94 33.83
CA LYS A 674 -14.80 -18.56 34.35
C LYS A 674 -15.36 -19.59 33.39
N TYR A 675 -15.49 -19.26 32.10
CA TYR A 675 -15.97 -20.20 31.09
C TYR A 675 -15.10 -21.47 31.03
N VAL A 676 -13.77 -21.33 31.06
CA VAL A 676 -12.86 -22.48 31.04
C VAL A 676 -12.91 -23.29 32.35
N ASP A 677 -12.90 -22.61 33.48
CA ASP A 677 -12.83 -23.22 34.82
C ASP A 677 -14.13 -23.93 35.19
N GLU A 678 -15.28 -23.47 34.67
CA GLU A 678 -16.59 -24.11 34.79
C GLU A 678 -16.84 -25.20 33.71
N GLY A 679 -15.77 -25.65 33.04
CA GLY A 679 -15.81 -26.80 32.13
C GLY A 679 -16.28 -26.48 30.71
N MET A 680 -16.17 -25.22 30.28
CA MET A 680 -16.57 -24.74 28.94
C MET A 680 -18.04 -25.02 28.62
N THR A 681 -18.92 -24.75 29.59
CA THR A 681 -20.36 -25.03 29.50
C THR A 681 -21.14 -23.78 29.12
N GLY A 682 -22.06 -23.89 28.16
CA GLY A 682 -22.99 -22.81 27.79
C GLY A 682 -22.40 -21.77 26.82
N THR A 683 -23.15 -20.69 26.57
CA THR A 683 -22.85 -19.70 25.50
C THR A 683 -22.55 -18.29 26.00
N ALA A 684 -22.73 -18.00 27.30
CA ALA A 684 -22.67 -16.63 27.82
C ALA A 684 -21.40 -15.86 27.42
N PHE A 685 -20.23 -16.51 27.45
CA PHE A 685 -18.97 -15.88 27.05
C PHE A 685 -18.92 -15.52 25.56
N VAL A 686 -19.31 -16.45 24.67
CA VAL A 686 -19.31 -16.18 23.22
C VAL A 686 -20.38 -15.15 22.85
N ASP A 687 -21.51 -15.16 23.55
CA ASP A 687 -22.59 -14.20 23.36
C ASP A 687 -22.14 -12.78 23.70
N ALA A 688 -21.47 -12.62 24.84
CA ALA A 688 -20.90 -11.35 25.25
C ALA A 688 -19.89 -10.78 24.24
N VAL A 689 -18.89 -11.57 23.82
CA VAL A 689 -17.89 -11.06 22.86
C VAL A 689 -18.49 -10.82 21.47
N SER A 690 -19.51 -11.59 21.07
CA SER A 690 -20.25 -11.35 19.82
C SER A 690 -21.04 -10.05 19.89
N GLY A 691 -21.63 -9.75 21.05
CA GLY A 691 -22.26 -8.48 21.37
C GLY A 691 -21.30 -7.31 21.24
N ILE A 692 -20.10 -7.40 21.82
CA ILE A 692 -19.13 -6.30 21.74
C ILE A 692 -18.75 -6.04 20.29
N VAL A 693 -18.46 -7.08 19.51
CA VAL A 693 -18.06 -6.98 18.10
C VAL A 693 -19.17 -6.38 17.22
N ASN A 694 -20.41 -6.86 17.35
CA ASN A 694 -21.48 -6.50 16.44
C ASN A 694 -22.32 -5.30 16.91
N ARG A 695 -22.40 -5.08 18.22
CA ARG A 695 -23.37 -4.19 18.87
C ARG A 695 -22.76 -3.27 19.92
N GLY A 696 -21.51 -3.45 20.32
CA GLY A 696 -20.81 -2.59 21.29
C GLY A 696 -21.18 -2.83 22.76
N CYS A 697 -21.78 -3.97 23.11
CA CYS A 697 -22.06 -4.33 24.51
C CYS A 697 -21.90 -5.84 24.74
N PRO A 698 -21.58 -6.30 25.96
CA PRO A 698 -21.32 -7.72 26.24
C PRO A 698 -22.60 -8.54 26.46
N ASP A 699 -23.49 -8.54 25.46
CA ASP A 699 -24.79 -9.21 25.52
C ASP A 699 -25.25 -9.70 24.13
N ASP A 700 -26.11 -10.73 24.07
CA ASP A 700 -26.74 -11.13 22.79
C ASP A 700 -27.87 -10.18 22.36
N HIS A 701 -28.38 -9.39 23.31
CA HIS A 701 -29.31 -8.29 23.08
C HIS A 701 -28.84 -7.00 23.75
N CYS A 702 -28.34 -6.06 22.95
CA CYS A 702 -27.86 -4.77 23.46
C CYS A 702 -29.01 -3.73 23.55
N PRO A 703 -29.16 -3.00 24.69
CA PRO A 703 -30.29 -2.09 24.90
C PRO A 703 -30.46 -0.98 23.85
N VAL A 704 -29.36 -0.53 23.25
CA VAL A 704 -29.35 0.57 22.26
C VAL A 704 -29.29 0.05 20.83
N SER A 705 -28.42 -0.94 20.60
CA SER A 705 -28.04 -1.40 19.26
C SER A 705 -28.79 -2.67 18.81
N GLY A 706 -29.55 -3.32 19.70
CA GLY A 706 -30.44 -4.43 19.39
C GLY A 706 -29.76 -5.81 19.35
N GLU A 707 -30.45 -6.76 18.69
CA GLU A 707 -30.07 -8.18 18.59
C GLU A 707 -28.75 -8.41 17.84
N VAL A 708 -27.86 -9.24 18.37
CA VAL A 708 -26.63 -9.63 17.66
C VAL A 708 -26.97 -10.37 16.36
N HIS A 709 -26.41 -9.89 15.25
CA HIS A 709 -26.61 -10.53 13.95
C HIS A 709 -25.90 -11.89 13.88
N ALA A 710 -26.64 -12.91 13.42
CA ALA A 710 -26.16 -14.29 13.21
C ALA A 710 -25.54 -14.93 14.47
N ILE A 711 -26.19 -14.75 15.63
CA ILE A 711 -25.70 -15.25 16.91
C ILE A 711 -25.55 -16.78 16.94
N ASP A 712 -26.48 -17.51 16.33
CA ASP A 712 -26.45 -18.97 16.31
C ASP A 712 -25.27 -19.50 15.48
N GLU A 713 -24.96 -18.86 14.35
CA GLU A 713 -23.78 -19.16 13.56
C GLU A 713 -22.48 -18.85 14.32
N ARG A 714 -22.42 -17.73 15.05
CA ARG A 714 -21.25 -17.38 15.88
C ARG A 714 -21.03 -18.41 16.99
N ARG A 715 -22.09 -18.84 17.67
CA ARG A 715 -22.07 -19.92 18.67
C ARG A 715 -21.57 -21.24 18.07
N ALA A 716 -22.10 -21.62 16.90
CA ALA A 716 -21.71 -22.84 16.20
C ALA A 716 -20.23 -22.80 15.77
N ASN A 717 -19.77 -21.66 15.23
CA ASN A 717 -18.37 -21.44 14.86
C ASN A 717 -17.46 -21.57 16.09
N PHE A 718 -17.81 -20.93 17.20
CA PHE A 718 -17.01 -21.01 18.44
C PHE A 718 -16.86 -22.45 18.92
N LYS A 719 -17.96 -23.21 18.98
CA LYS A 719 -17.95 -24.63 19.32
C LYS A 719 -17.06 -25.45 18.37
N LEU A 720 -17.17 -25.20 17.06
CA LEU A 720 -16.36 -25.89 16.05
C LEU A 720 -14.86 -25.61 16.27
N VAL A 721 -14.46 -24.36 16.43
CA VAL A 721 -13.04 -24.00 16.62
C VAL A 721 -12.49 -24.63 17.89
N LEU A 722 -13.21 -24.57 19.01
CA LEU A 722 -12.82 -25.24 20.26
C LEU A 722 -12.56 -26.73 20.06
N GLN A 723 -13.46 -27.43 19.36
CA GLN A 723 -13.31 -28.85 19.06
C GLN A 723 -12.08 -29.13 18.18
N LYS A 724 -11.81 -28.29 17.18
CA LYS A 724 -10.62 -28.44 16.31
C LYS A 724 -9.31 -28.10 17.01
N LEU A 725 -9.34 -27.25 18.03
CA LEU A 725 -8.22 -26.98 18.93
C LEU A 725 -8.01 -28.09 19.99
N GLY A 726 -8.84 -29.14 19.98
CA GLY A 726 -8.75 -30.29 20.89
C GLY A 726 -9.42 -30.08 22.25
N LEU A 727 -10.33 -29.11 22.36
CA LEU A 727 -11.16 -28.88 23.55
C LEU A 727 -12.53 -29.57 23.43
N ASN A 728 -13.25 -29.71 24.55
CA ASN A 728 -14.54 -30.39 24.61
C ASN A 728 -15.63 -29.48 25.23
N PRO A 729 -16.11 -28.45 24.50
CA PRO A 729 -17.17 -27.56 24.98
C PRO A 729 -18.50 -28.29 25.19
N GLN A 730 -19.21 -27.96 26.28
CA GLN A 730 -20.47 -28.59 26.68
C GLN A 730 -21.69 -27.72 26.36
#